data_AF-A0A543CNR7-F1
#
_entry.id   AF-A0A543CNR7-F1
#
_cell.length_a   1.000
_cell.length_b   1.000
_cell.length_c   1.000
_cell.angle_alpha   90.00
_cell.angle_beta   90.00
_cell.angle_gamma   90.00
#
_symmetry.space_group_name_H-M   'P 1'
#
loop_
_entity.id
_entity.type
_entity.pdbx_description
1 polymer ?
#
loop_
_entity_poly.entity_id
_entity_poly.type
_entity_poly.pdbx_seq_one_letter_code
_entity_poly.pdbx_strand_id
1 'polypeptide(L)'
;MRGGLVSPMVLAAGMVLSLLPAAAPPSSARHPQSPQAGPGRIAPIKSAYDQPAHGRPGSLPETATADAAARRTHAPDARGPRPTGLDVLFVGAHPDDESSDLSTFGQWNEQRHIRTGVLTITRGEGGGNAVGTEEGPALGLLREAEERKAVAAAGITDIDYLDKADFYYTVSDQLTRDVWDHDSTLAKVVRLVRETRPKVITTMTPSPIPSQHGNHQEAGRLAVEAYYLAADPKAFPEQLGKEHLRTWRAARLLHQEHLVKSGTGPACESTFTPTDASADVYGVWAGRASRQGKTWAQIEAEASRFYASQGWANNPDAPGDPNKIGCDYLTQVDSRVPFTRGNHDPAAALEGAVYPAAGGLPLGTEFYLTTSGFDMAAAEPFTVTAHAPAGHVGLSLPSGWKATGSGDVRHGTAKFTVTPAATAGRARIGATVTTRHGSGTTGRAVEVENPVTGVQQPLPRVSDFDAWARSEGVQQLSGRVKRVLTLASGGSRTVRVDLTDTTDQAHQGTVSLNLPKGFTADAASKPYDLAAGQTGSVTFTVRDTDTSLPTSNQGGTAGDYDYTISTTTQGAATDVSNAALELVPRTAIPQAVRAPAVDGLDSSGEYPGPPLDLSRLWEGTPCASAADCSATGKVTWYDDALYVLVQVTDGKQGSALDPADCKRHWRTDSVEIGLDPRGDAENTSTTFKTGILPFTAGGGPCFERDADNHQGPGAETAPGMEVASSVPSPYAGYTVETKIPLADLPAAVDPSRLAMDIFVYDSDTTDRTGQTRIGWSTWGGVQGDPYRWGLATLPGYTPPPGRPTTAPPPVMPKTAALSVNSPQSIIQAAATHVPLAAGPAAPASDTVRIAGRPTVKDGSVTFRLRATGPGVAYAYVWDGEILGRRTVDLGAGTHTVTVPGTSGTLAVAFAAGKGGTTSIAAGLG
;
A
#
# COMPACT_ATOMS: atom_id res chain seq x y z
N MET A 1 -4.48 74.44 40.96
CA MET A 1 -4.98 75.77 40.56
C MET A 1 -5.21 75.78 39.06
N ARG A 2 -6.42 76.21 38.65
CA ARG A 2 -6.87 76.75 37.34
C ARG A 2 -6.26 76.14 36.07
N GLY A 3 -6.99 75.59 35.09
CA GLY A 3 -8.40 75.68 34.73
C GLY A 3 -8.53 75.99 33.23
N GLY A 4 -9.62 75.52 32.60
CA GLY A 4 -10.14 76.02 31.31
C GLY A 4 -10.01 75.01 30.15
N LEU A 5 -11.10 74.39 29.65
CA LEU A 5 -12.13 74.91 28.71
C LEU A 5 -11.59 74.84 27.25
N VAL A 6 -12.17 74.20 26.21
CA VAL A 6 -13.55 74.02 25.69
C VAL A 6 -13.50 72.84 24.67
N SER A 7 -14.28 71.74 24.76
CA SER A 7 -15.62 71.46 24.16
C SER A 7 -15.68 71.40 22.60
N PRO A 8 -16.63 70.67 21.95
CA PRO A 8 -17.11 69.28 22.16
C PRO A 8 -17.60 68.55 20.86
N MET A 9 -18.29 67.40 21.06
CA MET A 9 -19.31 66.74 20.20
C MET A 9 -18.83 65.74 19.12
N VAL A 10 -19.33 64.49 18.98
CA VAL A 10 -20.49 63.74 19.54
C VAL A 10 -20.23 62.21 19.44
N LEU A 11 -20.66 61.48 20.49
CA LEU A 11 -21.15 60.08 20.66
C LEU A 11 -20.69 58.92 19.71
N ALA A 12 -20.54 57.67 20.17
CA ALA A 12 -20.71 57.04 21.48
C ALA A 12 -20.11 55.60 21.49
N ALA A 13 -19.67 55.21 22.68
CA ALA A 13 -19.78 53.90 23.37
C ALA A 13 -19.49 52.60 22.61
N GLY A 14 -18.73 51.65 23.14
CA GLY A 14 -18.15 51.51 24.47
C GLY A 14 -17.54 50.11 24.57
N MET A 15 -16.30 50.06 25.06
CA MET A 15 -15.50 48.86 25.24
C MET A 15 -14.73 49.09 26.54
N VAL A 16 -14.86 48.22 27.56
CA VAL A 16 -13.74 47.83 28.42
C VAL A 16 -13.96 46.40 28.88
N LEU A 17 -12.97 45.60 28.51
CA LEU A 17 -12.72 44.20 28.81
C LEU A 17 -11.85 44.15 30.09
N SER A 18 -12.17 43.26 31.03
CA SER A 18 -11.26 42.89 32.13
C SER A 18 -11.00 41.39 32.04
N LEU A 19 -9.71 41.02 32.01
CA LEU A 19 -9.17 39.68 31.83
C LEU A 19 -9.03 38.93 33.17
N LEU A 20 -9.44 37.66 33.17
CA LEU A 20 -8.93 36.52 33.96
C LEU A 20 -9.48 35.21 33.31
N PRO A 21 -8.89 34.02 33.58
CA PRO A 21 -8.15 33.19 32.62
C PRO A 21 -9.01 32.20 31.80
N ALA A 22 -8.50 31.84 30.63
CA ALA A 22 -9.16 30.94 29.68
C ALA A 22 -9.20 29.48 30.17
N ALA A 23 -10.40 28.91 30.11
CA ALA A 23 -10.71 27.51 30.38
C ALA A 23 -10.35 26.61 29.18
N ALA A 24 -10.12 25.32 29.49
CA ALA A 24 -9.85 24.23 28.55
C ALA A 24 -10.92 24.10 27.43
N PRO A 25 -10.54 23.58 26.23
CA PRO A 25 -11.48 23.38 25.14
C PRO A 25 -12.46 22.21 25.43
N PRO A 26 -13.72 22.27 24.95
CA PRO A 26 -14.75 21.30 25.27
C PRO A 26 -14.63 20.01 24.47
N SER A 27 -14.98 18.91 25.14
CA SER A 27 -15.16 17.57 24.59
C SER A 27 -16.18 17.56 23.44
N SER A 28 -15.83 16.92 22.34
CA SER A 28 -16.71 16.64 21.21
C SER A 28 -17.94 15.83 21.64
N ALA A 29 -19.11 16.32 21.24
CA ALA A 29 -20.40 15.70 21.47
C ALA A 29 -20.55 14.42 20.62
N ARG A 30 -20.99 13.34 21.26
CA ARG A 30 -21.33 12.06 20.61
C ARG A 30 -22.61 12.24 19.78
N HIS A 31 -22.56 11.88 18.50
CA HIS A 31 -23.74 11.64 17.68
C HIS A 31 -24.35 10.25 18.01
N PRO A 32 -25.70 10.09 17.93
CA PRO A 32 -26.36 8.84 18.29
C PRO A 32 -26.29 7.85 17.12
N GLN A 33 -25.64 6.70 17.35
CA GLN A 33 -25.70 5.54 16.45
C GLN A 33 -26.99 4.75 16.70
N SER A 34 -27.76 4.50 15.64
CA SER A 34 -28.80 3.46 15.60
C SER A 34 -28.15 2.06 15.64
N PRO A 35 -28.76 1.05 16.28
CA PRO A 35 -28.11 -0.21 16.58
C PRO A 35 -28.19 -1.17 15.38
N GLN A 36 -27.13 -1.24 14.58
CA GLN A 36 -26.79 -2.46 13.85
C GLN A 36 -25.64 -3.13 14.59
N ALA A 37 -25.82 -4.41 14.95
CA ALA A 37 -24.84 -5.20 15.65
C ALA A 37 -23.64 -5.49 14.71
N GLY A 38 -22.64 -4.61 14.72
CA GLY A 38 -21.32 -4.90 14.16
C GLY A 38 -20.56 -5.89 15.05
N PRO A 39 -19.66 -6.72 14.50
CA PRO A 39 -18.70 -7.46 15.31
C PRO A 39 -17.89 -6.45 16.15
N GLY A 40 -17.72 -6.73 17.44
CA GLY A 40 -16.99 -5.84 18.33
C GLY A 40 -15.56 -5.65 17.82
N ARG A 41 -15.09 -4.39 17.78
CA ARG A 41 -13.70 -4.04 17.44
C ARG A 41 -12.75 -5.05 18.10
N ILE A 42 -11.93 -5.71 17.27
CA ILE A 42 -10.91 -6.64 17.75
C ILE A 42 -9.98 -5.84 18.66
N ALA A 43 -9.73 -6.35 19.87
CA ALA A 43 -8.79 -5.70 20.77
C ALA A 43 -7.40 -5.72 20.13
N PRO A 44 -6.60 -4.63 20.23
CA PRO A 44 -5.24 -4.62 19.73
C PRO A 44 -4.44 -5.79 20.32
N ILE A 45 -3.51 -6.35 19.55
CA ILE A 45 -2.69 -7.49 19.95
C ILE A 45 -1.90 -7.11 21.21
N LYS A 46 -2.42 -7.47 22.39
CA LYS A 46 -1.61 -7.43 23.61
C LYS A 46 -0.48 -8.45 23.42
N SER A 47 0.72 -7.96 23.11
CA SER A 47 1.98 -8.70 22.99
C SER A 47 1.78 -10.20 22.71
N ALA A 48 1.86 -10.60 21.44
CA ALA A 48 1.64 -11.96 20.93
C ALA A 48 2.52 -13.08 21.57
N TYR A 49 3.24 -12.75 22.64
CA TYR A 49 4.17 -13.58 23.39
C TYR A 49 3.68 -13.97 24.80
N ASP A 50 2.50 -13.51 25.24
CA ASP A 50 1.93 -13.88 26.56
C ASP A 50 1.05 -15.16 26.55
N GLN A 51 0.93 -15.87 25.41
CA GLN A 51 0.20 -17.13 25.33
C GLN A 51 1.16 -18.34 25.43
N PRO A 52 0.98 -19.26 26.40
CA PRO A 52 1.79 -20.46 26.48
C PRO A 52 1.56 -21.36 25.25
N ALA A 53 2.66 -21.89 24.70
CA ALA A 53 2.61 -22.92 23.67
C ALA A 53 1.87 -24.16 24.20
N HIS A 54 0.62 -24.36 23.79
CA HIS A 54 -0.14 -25.56 24.08
C HIS A 54 -0.16 -26.51 22.88
N GLY A 55 0.47 -27.67 23.05
CA GLY A 55 0.16 -28.89 22.29
C GLY A 55 1.17 -29.27 21.20
N ARG A 56 1.83 -30.41 21.41
CA ARG A 56 2.74 -31.10 20.47
C ARG A 56 2.15 -31.21 19.04
N PRO A 57 2.93 -30.93 17.97
CA PRO A 57 2.62 -31.42 16.64
C PRO A 57 2.65 -32.95 16.61
N GLY A 58 1.60 -33.56 16.07
CA GLY A 58 1.54 -35.01 15.83
C GLY A 58 2.63 -35.44 14.84
N SER A 59 3.35 -36.50 15.20
CA SER A 59 4.37 -37.17 14.40
C SER A 59 3.82 -37.67 13.06
N LEU A 60 4.46 -37.27 11.96
CA LEU A 60 4.33 -37.94 10.66
C LEU A 60 5.29 -39.14 10.63
N PRO A 61 4.90 -40.29 10.03
CA PRO A 61 5.77 -41.46 9.95
C PRO A 61 6.80 -41.33 8.81
N GLU A 62 8.06 -41.59 9.14
CA GLU A 62 9.18 -41.83 8.21
C GLU A 62 8.99 -43.14 7.44
N THR A 63 9.15 -43.11 6.12
CA THR A 63 10.10 -43.94 5.34
C THR A 63 9.80 -43.81 3.85
N ALA A 64 10.76 -43.32 3.05
CA ALA A 64 10.84 -43.63 1.63
C ALA A 64 12.28 -43.46 1.13
N THR A 65 12.85 -44.58 0.69
CA THR A 65 14.13 -44.68 0.00
C THR A 65 14.00 -44.26 -1.47
N ALA A 66 15.03 -43.61 -2.00
CA ALA A 66 15.21 -43.28 -3.41
C ALA A 66 15.40 -44.53 -4.28
N ASP A 67 14.82 -44.58 -5.49
CA ASP A 67 15.55 -44.37 -6.76
C ASP A 67 14.65 -44.63 -8.01
N ALA A 68 15.12 -44.11 -9.15
CA ALA A 68 14.76 -44.36 -10.56
C ALA A 68 13.80 -43.39 -11.28
N ALA A 69 14.41 -42.54 -12.10
CA ALA A 69 13.82 -41.63 -13.09
C ALA A 69 13.43 -42.33 -14.41
N ALA A 70 12.35 -41.87 -15.08
CA ALA A 70 12.27 -41.73 -16.54
C ALA A 70 10.98 -41.01 -17.01
N ARG A 71 11.18 -39.87 -17.68
CA ARG A 71 10.39 -39.22 -18.75
C ARG A 71 8.95 -39.72 -19.02
N ARG A 72 7.93 -38.88 -18.74
CA ARG A 72 6.68 -38.77 -19.53
C ARG A 72 6.13 -37.34 -19.49
N THR A 73 5.64 -36.91 -20.65
CA THR A 73 5.00 -35.63 -20.97
C THR A 73 3.74 -35.37 -20.13
N HIS A 74 3.59 -34.15 -19.62
CA HIS A 74 2.49 -33.71 -18.74
C HIS A 74 1.13 -33.72 -19.45
N ALA A 75 0.26 -34.63 -19.01
CA ALA A 75 -1.18 -34.42 -18.90
C ALA A 75 -1.52 -34.34 -17.40
N PRO A 76 -2.49 -33.53 -16.95
CA PRO A 76 -2.80 -33.38 -15.54
C PRO A 76 -3.40 -34.69 -15.01
N ASP A 77 -2.66 -35.40 -14.14
CA ASP A 77 -3.11 -36.65 -13.53
C ASP A 77 -4.11 -36.37 -12.41
N ALA A 78 -5.27 -37.01 -12.50
CA ALA A 78 -6.38 -36.92 -11.56
C ALA A 78 -6.25 -38.02 -10.50
N ARG A 79 -5.42 -37.84 -9.46
CA ARG A 79 -5.39 -38.75 -8.27
C ARG A 79 -5.03 -38.04 -6.96
N GLY A 80 -5.94 -38.14 -5.99
CA GLY A 80 -5.72 -37.91 -4.54
C GLY A 80 -5.78 -36.44 -4.09
N PRO A 81 -6.28 -36.15 -2.86
CA PRO A 81 -6.26 -34.80 -2.32
C PRO A 81 -4.81 -34.31 -2.21
N ARG A 82 -4.50 -33.15 -2.82
CA ARG A 82 -3.21 -32.49 -2.62
C ARG A 82 -3.07 -32.15 -1.14
N PRO A 83 -1.86 -32.29 -0.53
CA PRO A 83 -1.64 -31.82 0.84
C PRO A 83 -2.10 -30.36 0.93
N THR A 84 -2.86 -29.95 1.95
CA THR A 84 -3.37 -28.58 2.05
C THR A 84 -2.34 -27.58 2.57
N GLY A 85 -1.09 -27.99 2.79
CA GLY A 85 -0.03 -27.16 3.37
C GLY A 85 0.76 -26.39 2.30
N LEU A 86 0.94 -25.08 2.52
CA LEU A 86 1.90 -24.24 1.81
C LEU A 86 3.21 -24.14 2.61
N ASP A 87 4.33 -24.01 1.92
CA ASP A 87 5.59 -23.62 2.57
C ASP A 87 5.64 -22.09 2.70
N VAL A 88 5.24 -21.38 1.64
CA VAL A 88 5.20 -19.92 1.56
C VAL A 88 3.81 -19.46 1.11
N LEU A 89 3.29 -18.40 1.73
CA LEU A 89 2.15 -17.65 1.23
C LEU A 89 2.58 -16.21 1.01
N PHE A 90 2.49 -15.74 -0.24
CA PHE A 90 2.58 -14.31 -0.56
C PHE A 90 1.20 -13.66 -0.42
N VAL A 91 1.13 -12.48 0.20
CA VAL A 91 -0.09 -11.69 0.35
C VAL A 91 0.10 -10.33 -0.33
N GLY A 92 -0.62 -10.09 -1.43
CA GLY A 92 -0.63 -8.85 -2.22
C GLY A 92 -2.05 -8.28 -2.38
N ALA A 93 -2.15 -7.06 -2.90
CA ALA A 93 -3.41 -6.37 -3.09
C ALA A 93 -4.05 -6.67 -4.46
N HIS A 94 -3.24 -6.73 -5.50
CA HIS A 94 -3.63 -6.73 -6.91
C HIS A 94 -2.91 -7.83 -7.71
N PRO A 95 -3.51 -8.33 -8.81
CA PRO A 95 -2.85 -9.23 -9.74
C PRO A 95 -1.71 -8.51 -10.47
N ASP A 96 -0.46 -8.80 -10.07
CA ASP A 96 0.85 -8.25 -10.53
C ASP A 96 1.81 -7.98 -9.36
N ASP A 97 1.32 -7.81 -8.13
CA ASP A 97 2.13 -7.51 -6.95
C ASP A 97 3.20 -8.56 -6.62
N GLU A 98 2.94 -9.82 -7.01
CA GLU A 98 3.87 -10.93 -6.81
C GLU A 98 4.94 -11.01 -7.90
N SER A 99 4.79 -10.24 -8.99
CA SER A 99 5.61 -10.35 -10.20
C SER A 99 7.09 -10.08 -9.94
N SER A 100 7.43 -9.17 -9.01
CA SER A 100 8.81 -8.81 -8.68
C SER A 100 9.56 -9.84 -7.84
N ASP A 101 8.88 -10.89 -7.36
CA ASP A 101 9.48 -11.98 -6.59
C ASP A 101 9.38 -13.33 -7.34
N LEU A 102 8.89 -13.36 -8.59
CA LEU A 102 8.76 -14.60 -9.35
C LEU A 102 10.13 -15.26 -9.59
N SER A 103 11.19 -14.47 -9.74
CA SER A 103 12.57 -14.94 -9.78
C SER A 103 12.92 -15.71 -8.50
N THR A 104 12.54 -15.17 -7.34
CA THR A 104 12.81 -15.78 -6.03
C THR A 104 11.97 -17.03 -5.80
N PHE A 105 10.65 -16.96 -6.01
CA PHE A 105 9.75 -18.08 -5.81
C PHE A 105 10.06 -19.24 -6.75
N GLY A 106 10.39 -18.93 -8.01
CA GLY A 106 10.79 -19.92 -9.00
C GLY A 106 12.07 -20.64 -8.61
N GLN A 107 13.08 -19.91 -8.13
CA GLN A 107 14.32 -20.51 -7.60
C GLN A 107 14.05 -21.43 -6.41
N TRP A 108 13.21 -20.99 -5.47
CA TRP A 108 12.82 -21.80 -4.32
C TRP A 108 12.10 -23.08 -4.75
N ASN A 109 11.16 -22.99 -5.68
CA ASN A 109 10.46 -24.15 -6.22
C ASN A 109 11.43 -25.11 -6.91
N GLU A 110 12.24 -24.61 -7.85
CA GLU A 110 13.09 -25.46 -8.68
C GLU A 110 14.19 -26.14 -7.85
N GLN A 111 14.82 -25.42 -6.92
CA GLN A 111 16.00 -25.89 -6.19
C GLN A 111 15.67 -26.61 -4.88
N ARG A 112 14.51 -26.35 -4.28
CA ARG A 112 14.14 -26.84 -2.94
C ARG A 112 12.72 -27.40 -2.86
N HIS A 113 11.98 -27.47 -3.98
CA HIS A 113 10.60 -27.97 -4.05
C HIS A 113 9.62 -27.22 -3.14
N ILE A 114 9.88 -25.93 -2.92
CA ILE A 114 9.04 -25.05 -2.10
C ILE A 114 7.71 -24.84 -2.81
N ARG A 115 6.62 -25.06 -2.08
CA ARG A 115 5.27 -24.73 -2.56
C ARG A 115 4.88 -23.34 -2.07
N THR A 116 4.89 -22.40 -3.00
CA THR A 116 4.39 -21.04 -2.79
C THR A 116 2.93 -20.94 -3.24
N GLY A 117 2.08 -20.34 -2.43
CA GLY A 117 0.76 -19.86 -2.83
C GLY A 117 0.69 -18.33 -2.81
N VAL A 118 -0.31 -17.79 -3.50
CA VAL A 118 -0.58 -16.34 -3.59
C VAL A 118 -1.97 -16.07 -3.05
N LEU A 119 -2.08 -15.07 -2.19
CA LEU A 119 -3.32 -14.43 -1.80
C LEU A 119 -3.35 -13.02 -2.37
N THR A 120 -4.36 -12.72 -3.18
CA THR A 120 -4.58 -11.41 -3.76
C THR A 120 -5.89 -10.84 -3.21
N ILE A 121 -5.84 -9.69 -2.52
CA ILE A 121 -7.03 -9.14 -1.83
C ILE A 121 -8.15 -8.82 -2.82
N THR A 122 -7.81 -8.27 -3.98
CA THR A 122 -8.73 -7.87 -5.05
C THR A 122 -8.44 -8.63 -6.35
N ARG A 123 -9.14 -8.33 -7.45
CA ARG A 123 -8.79 -8.82 -8.79
C ARG A 123 -8.31 -7.71 -9.71
N GLY A 124 -7.95 -6.54 -9.19
CA GLY A 124 -7.45 -5.43 -10.01
C GLY A 124 -8.52 -4.78 -10.88
N GLU A 125 -9.80 -4.91 -10.54
CA GLU A 125 -10.93 -4.39 -11.33
C GLU A 125 -11.06 -2.87 -11.37
N GLY A 126 -10.36 -2.15 -10.47
CA GLY A 126 -10.37 -0.70 -10.36
C GLY A 126 -9.28 -0.02 -11.20
N GLY A 127 -8.32 -0.79 -11.72
CA GLY A 127 -7.23 -0.29 -12.54
C GLY A 127 -7.60 0.08 -13.98
N GLY A 128 -6.66 0.71 -14.67
CA GLY A 128 -6.75 0.96 -16.11
C GLY A 128 -6.59 -0.32 -16.95
N ASN A 129 -7.00 -0.28 -18.22
CA ASN A 129 -6.80 -1.39 -19.16
C ASN A 129 -6.03 -0.88 -20.38
N ALA A 130 -4.77 -1.29 -20.52
CA ALA A 130 -3.88 -0.81 -21.58
C ALA A 130 -4.20 -1.42 -22.96
N VAL A 131 -4.84 -2.60 -23.02
CA VAL A 131 -5.02 -3.35 -24.28
C VAL A 131 -6.49 -3.56 -24.68
N GLY A 132 -7.43 -3.14 -23.85
CA GLY A 132 -8.87 -3.37 -24.07
C GLY A 132 -9.76 -2.29 -23.47
N THR A 133 -11.05 -2.60 -23.42
CA THR A 133 -12.11 -1.71 -22.89
C THR A 133 -12.81 -2.29 -21.67
N GLU A 134 -12.42 -3.49 -21.24
CA GLU A 134 -12.93 -4.15 -20.05
C GLU A 134 -12.67 -3.30 -18.80
N GLU A 135 -13.65 -3.30 -17.90
CA GLU A 135 -13.69 -2.53 -16.66
C GLU A 135 -14.39 -3.31 -15.56
N GLY A 136 -14.14 -2.93 -14.31
CA GLY A 136 -14.84 -3.50 -13.17
C GLY A 136 -14.72 -5.03 -13.19
N PRO A 137 -15.80 -5.77 -12.88
CA PRO A 137 -15.75 -7.22 -12.79
C PRO A 137 -15.21 -7.94 -14.04
N ALA A 138 -15.40 -7.38 -15.24
CA ALA A 138 -14.88 -7.98 -16.47
C ALA A 138 -13.34 -7.88 -16.54
N LEU A 139 -12.79 -6.72 -16.17
CA LEU A 139 -11.34 -6.53 -16.08
C LEU A 139 -10.75 -7.42 -14.99
N GLY A 140 -11.42 -7.57 -13.85
CA GLY A 140 -10.93 -8.43 -12.78
C GLY A 140 -10.83 -9.90 -13.16
N LEU A 141 -11.78 -10.43 -13.95
CA LEU A 141 -11.70 -11.80 -14.47
C LEU A 141 -10.59 -11.96 -15.51
N LEU A 142 -10.33 -10.93 -16.32
CA LEU A 142 -9.21 -10.90 -17.25
C LEU A 142 -7.87 -10.92 -16.49
N ARG A 143 -7.70 -10.06 -15.48
CA ARG A 143 -6.48 -9.95 -14.68
C ARG A 143 -6.19 -11.18 -13.82
N GLU A 144 -7.22 -11.85 -13.29
CA GLU A 144 -7.05 -13.18 -12.68
C GLU A 144 -6.44 -14.17 -13.68
N ALA A 145 -6.87 -14.16 -14.95
CA ALA A 145 -6.33 -15.05 -15.96
C ALA A 145 -4.86 -14.71 -16.31
N GLU A 146 -4.52 -13.43 -16.36
CA GLU A 146 -3.15 -12.92 -16.55
C GLU A 146 -2.22 -13.37 -15.41
N GLU A 147 -2.61 -13.14 -14.15
CA GLU A 147 -1.80 -13.53 -12.97
C GLU A 147 -1.59 -15.02 -12.90
N ARG A 148 -2.65 -15.82 -13.05
CA ARG A 148 -2.54 -17.28 -13.06
C ARG A 148 -1.56 -17.79 -14.12
N LYS A 149 -1.44 -17.08 -15.25
CA LYS A 149 -0.48 -17.42 -16.31
C LYS A 149 0.94 -16.97 -15.98
N ALA A 150 1.10 -15.78 -15.39
CA ALA A 150 2.38 -15.25 -14.94
C ALA A 150 3.01 -16.12 -13.84
N VAL A 151 2.29 -16.34 -12.74
CA VAL A 151 2.81 -17.08 -11.59
C VAL A 151 3.10 -18.56 -11.88
N ALA A 152 2.44 -19.13 -12.90
CA ALA A 152 2.73 -20.49 -13.37
C ALA A 152 4.17 -20.65 -13.87
N ALA A 153 4.83 -19.58 -14.34
CA ALA A 153 6.24 -19.60 -14.73
C ALA A 153 7.18 -19.90 -13.53
N ALA A 154 6.78 -19.51 -12.32
CA ALA A 154 7.46 -19.84 -11.07
C ALA A 154 6.95 -21.15 -10.41
N GLY A 155 6.04 -21.88 -11.07
CA GLY A 155 5.47 -23.13 -10.56
C GLY A 155 4.35 -22.95 -9.51
N ILE A 156 3.81 -21.74 -9.38
CA ILE A 156 2.72 -21.42 -8.44
C ILE A 156 1.38 -21.84 -9.06
N THR A 157 0.57 -22.60 -8.31
CA THR A 157 -0.74 -23.08 -8.77
C THR A 157 -1.88 -22.79 -7.80
N ASP A 158 -1.57 -22.30 -6.62
CA ASP A 158 -2.52 -22.00 -5.55
C ASP A 158 -2.63 -20.48 -5.42
N ILE A 159 -3.66 -19.89 -6.04
CA ILE A 159 -3.93 -18.44 -6.06
C ILE A 159 -5.35 -18.17 -5.60
N ASP A 160 -5.50 -17.59 -4.42
CA ASP A 160 -6.78 -17.30 -3.78
C ASP A 160 -7.07 -15.80 -3.79
N TYR A 161 -8.33 -15.42 -4.04
CA TYR A 161 -8.79 -14.04 -4.06
C TYR A 161 -9.78 -13.79 -2.93
N LEU A 162 -9.90 -12.57 -2.40
CA LEU A 162 -10.86 -12.27 -1.29
C LEU A 162 -12.20 -11.68 -1.73
N ASP A 163 -12.39 -11.40 -3.03
CA ASP A 163 -13.56 -10.70 -3.57
C ASP A 163 -13.78 -9.32 -2.92
N LYS A 164 -12.69 -8.62 -2.58
CA LYS A 164 -12.73 -7.22 -2.14
C LYS A 164 -12.63 -6.32 -3.36
N ALA A 165 -13.35 -5.19 -3.32
CA ALA A 165 -13.37 -4.25 -4.42
C ALA A 165 -12.01 -3.57 -4.54
N ASP A 166 -11.43 -3.65 -5.73
CA ASP A 166 -10.44 -2.68 -6.15
C ASP A 166 -11.14 -1.41 -6.63
N PHE A 167 -10.50 -0.27 -6.41
CA PHE A 167 -11.01 1.06 -6.77
C PHE A 167 -9.87 1.87 -7.42
N TYR A 168 -9.89 3.19 -7.35
CA TYR A 168 -8.83 4.02 -7.93
C TYR A 168 -7.51 3.97 -7.14
N TYR A 169 -6.45 4.46 -7.77
CA TYR A 169 -5.16 4.70 -7.12
C TYR A 169 -5.26 5.69 -5.96
N THR A 170 -4.82 5.28 -4.77
CA THR A 170 -4.70 6.15 -3.60
C THR A 170 -3.44 5.80 -2.81
N VAL A 171 -2.88 6.79 -2.12
CA VAL A 171 -1.78 6.62 -1.16
C VAL A 171 -2.28 6.40 0.28
N SER A 172 -3.61 6.46 0.50
CA SER A 172 -4.21 6.38 1.82
C SER A 172 -4.60 4.96 2.20
N ASP A 173 -3.86 4.36 3.13
CA ASP A 173 -4.24 3.08 3.72
C ASP A 173 -5.57 3.18 4.49
N GLN A 174 -5.85 4.31 5.14
CA GLN A 174 -7.08 4.52 5.90
C GLN A 174 -8.32 4.47 5.00
N LEU A 175 -8.26 5.07 3.79
CA LEU A 175 -9.34 4.95 2.82
C LEU A 175 -9.53 3.49 2.40
N THR A 176 -8.45 2.79 2.09
CA THR A 176 -8.49 1.36 1.74
C THR A 176 -9.09 0.52 2.86
N ARG A 177 -8.64 0.72 4.10
CA ARG A 177 -9.13 0.06 5.32
C ARG A 177 -10.65 0.17 5.46
N ASP A 178 -11.19 1.36 5.18
CA ASP A 178 -12.62 1.63 5.24
C ASP A 178 -13.39 0.98 4.07
N VAL A 179 -12.85 1.02 2.85
CA VAL A 179 -13.49 0.40 1.66
C VAL A 179 -13.50 -1.13 1.79
N TRP A 180 -12.42 -1.72 2.27
CA TRP A 180 -12.30 -3.16 2.41
C TRP A 180 -13.01 -3.70 3.64
N ASP A 181 -13.41 -2.85 4.60
CA ASP A 181 -13.86 -3.29 5.92
C ASP A 181 -12.79 -4.21 6.55
N HIS A 182 -11.81 -3.57 7.17
CA HIS A 182 -10.65 -4.17 7.80
C HIS A 182 -10.94 -5.47 8.54
N ASP A 183 -11.82 -5.44 9.54
CA ASP A 183 -12.11 -6.60 10.40
C ASP A 183 -12.62 -7.78 9.57
N SER A 184 -13.52 -7.52 8.61
CA SER A 184 -14.06 -8.56 7.73
C SER A 184 -13.02 -9.14 6.77
N THR A 185 -12.07 -8.32 6.31
CA THR A 185 -10.99 -8.73 5.41
C THR A 185 -9.94 -9.52 6.17
N LEU A 186 -9.52 -9.02 7.33
CA LEU A 186 -8.61 -9.69 8.24
C LEU A 186 -9.12 -11.06 8.66
N ALA A 187 -10.42 -11.20 8.94
CA ALA A 187 -11.05 -12.49 9.21
C ALA A 187 -10.81 -13.51 8.09
N LYS A 188 -10.91 -13.07 6.83
CA LYS A 188 -10.68 -13.92 5.65
C LYS A 188 -9.20 -14.28 5.48
N VAL A 189 -8.28 -13.33 5.67
CA VAL A 189 -6.83 -13.59 5.62
C VAL A 189 -6.45 -14.61 6.70
N VAL A 190 -6.94 -14.43 7.93
CA VAL A 190 -6.72 -15.38 9.04
C VAL A 190 -7.31 -16.75 8.73
N ARG A 191 -8.51 -16.82 8.14
CA ARG A 191 -9.13 -18.09 7.70
C ARG A 191 -8.21 -18.81 6.71
N LEU A 192 -7.76 -18.11 5.68
CA LEU A 192 -6.90 -18.69 4.64
C LEU A 192 -5.59 -19.20 5.24
N VAL A 193 -4.95 -18.45 6.15
CA VAL A 193 -3.74 -18.90 6.85
C VAL A 193 -3.99 -20.17 7.66
N ARG A 194 -5.16 -20.30 8.33
CA ARG A 194 -5.53 -21.51 9.09
C ARG A 194 -5.84 -22.72 8.21
N GLU A 195 -6.39 -22.49 7.02
CA GLU A 195 -6.72 -23.52 6.02
C GLU A 195 -5.47 -24.04 5.30
N THR A 196 -4.64 -23.12 4.80
CA THR A 196 -3.45 -23.39 3.97
C THR A 196 -2.17 -23.62 4.76
N ARG A 197 -2.15 -23.22 6.04
CA ARG A 197 -1.06 -23.46 7.00
C ARG A 197 0.34 -23.13 6.48
N PRO A 198 0.60 -21.91 5.98
CA PRO A 198 1.90 -21.52 5.45
C PRO A 198 2.96 -21.47 6.56
N LYS A 199 4.17 -22.01 6.30
CA LYS A 199 5.29 -21.91 7.25
C LYS A 199 5.89 -20.51 7.26
N VAL A 200 5.93 -19.86 6.11
CA VAL A 200 6.43 -18.50 5.91
C VAL A 200 5.35 -17.66 5.25
N ILE A 201 5.15 -16.44 5.75
CA ILE A 201 4.30 -15.43 5.09
C ILE A 201 5.23 -14.35 4.54
N THR A 202 5.08 -14.04 3.25
CA THR A 202 5.69 -12.89 2.58
C THR A 202 4.58 -11.93 2.16
N THR A 203 4.87 -10.62 2.12
CA THR A 203 3.88 -9.61 1.76
C THR A 203 4.54 -8.34 1.23
N MET A 204 3.75 -7.35 0.84
CA MET A 204 4.22 -6.05 0.41
C MET A 204 4.71 -5.19 1.60
N THR A 205 5.43 -4.10 1.32
CA THR A 205 5.85 -3.17 2.37
C THR A 205 4.61 -2.51 3.04
N PRO A 206 4.39 -2.68 4.35
CA PRO A 206 3.22 -2.11 5.04
C PRO A 206 3.36 -0.60 5.35
N SER A 207 4.56 -0.03 5.16
CA SER A 207 4.90 1.36 5.50
C SER A 207 4.48 2.35 4.40
N PRO A 208 4.07 3.59 4.76
CA PRO A 208 3.72 4.66 3.83
C PRO A 208 4.98 5.34 3.26
N ILE A 209 5.84 4.55 2.60
CA ILE A 209 7.01 5.08 1.89
C ILE A 209 6.54 5.90 0.67
N PRO A 210 7.35 6.86 0.16
CA PRO A 210 6.97 7.67 -1.00
C PRO A 210 6.49 6.80 -2.18
N SER A 211 5.42 7.23 -2.84
CA SER A 211 4.75 6.53 -3.95
C SER A 211 4.12 5.17 -3.63
N GLN A 212 4.06 4.75 -2.37
CA GLN A 212 3.43 3.47 -2.01
C GLN A 212 1.90 3.57 -2.07
N HIS A 213 1.27 2.67 -2.83
CA HIS A 213 -0.18 2.58 -2.92
C HIS A 213 -0.79 2.15 -1.57
N GLY A 214 -1.84 2.83 -1.11
CA GLY A 214 -2.61 2.51 0.10
C GLY A 214 -3.14 1.08 0.15
N ASN A 215 -3.48 0.47 -1.00
CA ASN A 215 -3.89 -0.92 -1.10
C ASN A 215 -2.74 -1.88 -0.74
N HIS A 216 -1.52 -1.59 -1.20
CA HIS A 216 -0.33 -2.38 -0.84
C HIS A 216 -0.02 -2.25 0.65
N GLN A 217 -0.13 -1.03 1.20
CA GLN A 217 0.08 -0.77 2.63
C GLN A 217 -0.88 -1.60 3.48
N GLU A 218 -2.19 -1.54 3.19
CA GLU A 218 -3.20 -2.27 3.96
C GLU A 218 -3.10 -3.80 3.76
N ALA A 219 -2.79 -4.29 2.55
CA ALA A 219 -2.51 -5.72 2.34
C ALA A 219 -1.32 -6.21 3.18
N GLY A 220 -0.24 -5.42 3.22
CA GLY A 220 0.91 -5.65 4.10
C GLY A 220 0.51 -5.71 5.57
N ARG A 221 -0.27 -4.73 6.06
CA ARG A 221 -0.74 -4.68 7.45
C ARG A 221 -1.62 -5.89 7.80
N LEU A 222 -2.57 -6.25 6.94
CA LEU A 222 -3.41 -7.43 7.10
C LEU A 222 -2.59 -8.74 7.19
N ALA A 223 -1.53 -8.87 6.41
CA ALA A 223 -0.64 -10.03 6.46
C ALA A 223 0.16 -10.09 7.78
N VAL A 224 0.66 -8.95 8.26
CA VAL A 224 1.35 -8.85 9.56
C VAL A 224 0.40 -9.24 10.70
N GLU A 225 -0.81 -8.71 10.72
CA GLU A 225 -1.80 -9.03 11.76
C GLU A 225 -2.21 -10.51 11.69
N ALA A 226 -2.46 -11.05 10.48
CA ALA A 226 -2.84 -12.44 10.29
C ALA A 226 -1.75 -13.42 10.78
N TYR A 227 -0.46 -13.09 10.65
CA TYR A 227 0.65 -13.88 11.19
C TYR A 227 0.55 -14.13 12.70
N TYR A 228 0.01 -13.16 13.45
CA TYR A 228 -0.21 -13.25 14.88
C TYR A 228 -1.59 -13.85 15.20
N LEU A 229 -2.66 -13.33 14.59
CA LEU A 229 -4.05 -13.71 14.90
C LEU A 229 -4.42 -15.13 14.46
N ALA A 230 -3.77 -15.66 13.42
CA ALA A 230 -3.98 -17.06 13.05
C ALA A 230 -3.58 -18.05 14.17
N ALA A 231 -2.61 -17.66 15.01
CA ALA A 231 -2.17 -18.44 16.16
C ALA A 231 -2.99 -18.21 17.43
N ASP A 232 -3.79 -17.14 17.51
CA ASP A 232 -4.59 -16.80 18.68
C ASP A 232 -5.97 -17.49 18.65
N PRO A 233 -6.29 -18.38 19.61
CA PRO A 233 -7.60 -19.02 19.68
C PRO A 233 -8.77 -18.07 20.00
N LYS A 234 -8.49 -16.84 20.45
CA LYS A 234 -9.50 -15.81 20.73
C LYS A 234 -9.85 -14.97 19.51
N ALA A 235 -8.99 -14.95 18.49
CA ALA A 235 -9.24 -14.25 17.25
C ALA A 235 -10.15 -15.09 16.34
N PHE A 236 -11.29 -14.52 15.94
CA PHE A 236 -12.29 -15.17 15.07
C PHE A 236 -12.66 -16.59 15.57
N PRO A 237 -13.15 -16.75 16.82
CA PRO A 237 -13.36 -18.05 17.46
C PRO A 237 -14.42 -18.90 16.73
N GLU A 238 -15.30 -18.29 15.95
CA GLU A 238 -16.25 -18.98 15.08
C GLU A 238 -15.56 -19.86 14.03
N GLN A 239 -14.37 -19.49 13.56
CA GLN A 239 -13.58 -20.31 12.64
C GLN A 239 -13.14 -21.62 13.31
N LEU A 240 -12.88 -21.60 14.62
CA LEU A 240 -12.49 -22.80 15.37
C LEU A 240 -13.70 -23.60 15.82
N GLY A 241 -14.72 -22.92 16.36
CA GLY A 241 -15.89 -23.55 16.95
C GLY A 241 -16.91 -24.06 15.93
N LYS A 242 -17.19 -23.29 14.86
CA LYS A 242 -18.20 -23.61 13.84
C LYS A 242 -17.60 -24.21 12.58
N GLU A 243 -16.45 -23.68 12.14
CA GLU A 243 -15.79 -24.13 10.90
C GLU A 243 -14.74 -25.24 11.17
N HIS A 244 -14.45 -25.53 12.44
CA HIS A 244 -13.52 -26.58 12.87
C HIS A 244 -12.08 -26.41 12.35
N LEU A 245 -11.70 -25.16 12.05
CA LEU A 245 -10.31 -24.83 11.77
C LEU A 245 -9.46 -24.96 13.02
N ARG A 246 -8.15 -25.00 12.82
CA ARG A 246 -7.16 -25.00 13.90
C ARG A 246 -6.36 -23.71 13.85
N THR A 247 -5.95 -23.23 15.01
CA THR A 247 -4.94 -22.17 15.07
C THR A 247 -3.70 -22.61 14.30
N TRP A 248 -3.08 -21.67 13.62
CA TRP A 248 -1.86 -21.91 12.87
C TRP A 248 -0.82 -20.85 13.21
N ARG A 249 0.37 -21.31 13.58
CA ARG A 249 1.47 -20.48 14.02
C ARG A 249 2.57 -20.52 12.96
N ALA A 250 2.45 -19.64 11.96
CA ALA A 250 3.48 -19.47 10.94
C ALA A 250 4.83 -19.16 11.59
N ALA A 251 5.92 -19.69 11.04
CA ALA A 251 7.25 -19.59 11.64
C ALA A 251 7.89 -18.23 11.39
N ARG A 252 7.75 -17.67 10.17
CA ARG A 252 8.42 -16.43 9.75
C ARG A 252 7.48 -15.50 9.01
N LEU A 253 7.74 -14.21 9.13
CA LEU A 253 7.05 -13.11 8.44
C LEU A 253 8.08 -12.20 7.79
N LEU A 254 7.96 -11.98 6.48
CA LEU A 254 8.81 -11.09 5.70
C LEU A 254 7.97 -10.13 4.87
N HIS A 255 8.57 -9.01 4.47
CA HIS A 255 8.01 -8.12 3.45
C HIS A 255 9.01 -7.86 2.33
N GLN A 256 8.51 -7.59 1.13
CA GLN A 256 9.27 -7.06 0.00
C GLN A 256 9.99 -5.78 0.41
N GLU A 257 11.25 -5.63 0.04
CA GLU A 257 12.08 -4.48 0.39
C GLU A 257 12.62 -3.80 -0.87
N HIS A 258 12.07 -2.63 -1.19
CA HIS A 258 12.42 -1.89 -2.41
C HIS A 258 13.41 -0.74 -2.18
N LEU A 259 13.75 -0.42 -0.93
CA LEU A 259 14.62 0.73 -0.61
C LEU A 259 16.09 0.35 -0.39
N VAL A 260 16.41 -0.94 -0.45
CA VAL A 260 17.79 -1.44 -0.36
C VAL A 260 18.61 -0.95 -1.55
N LYS A 261 19.77 -0.35 -1.27
CA LYS A 261 20.72 0.06 -2.31
C LYS A 261 21.69 -1.08 -2.58
N SER A 262 21.79 -1.49 -3.85
CA SER A 262 22.71 -2.55 -4.26
C SER A 262 23.16 -2.39 -5.71
N GLY A 263 24.24 -3.08 -6.07
CA GLY A 263 24.70 -3.23 -7.45
C GLY A 263 24.01 -4.42 -8.15
N THR A 264 24.52 -4.76 -9.33
CA THR A 264 24.09 -5.92 -10.12
C THR A 264 25.12 -7.06 -10.05
N GLY A 265 24.75 -8.23 -10.57
CA GLY A 265 25.55 -9.44 -10.56
C GLY A 265 25.46 -10.20 -9.24
N PRO A 266 26.05 -11.42 -9.15
CA PRO A 266 25.84 -12.32 -8.01
C PRO A 266 26.29 -11.75 -6.66
N ALA A 267 27.20 -10.77 -6.67
CA ALA A 267 27.63 -10.09 -5.45
C ALA A 267 26.51 -9.26 -4.79
N CYS A 268 25.42 -8.93 -5.50
CA CYS A 268 24.30 -8.17 -4.93
C CYS A 268 23.67 -8.85 -3.71
N GLU A 269 23.79 -10.18 -3.57
CA GLU A 269 23.30 -10.94 -2.42
C GLU A 269 24.02 -10.60 -1.11
N SER A 270 25.21 -9.99 -1.19
CA SER A 270 26.08 -9.73 -0.03
C SER A 270 26.65 -8.31 0.05
N THR A 271 26.58 -7.52 -1.03
CA THR A 271 27.17 -6.18 -1.12
C THR A 271 26.14 -5.04 -1.03
N PHE A 272 24.90 -5.37 -0.69
CA PHE A 272 23.83 -4.40 -0.50
C PHE A 272 23.95 -3.66 0.84
N THR A 273 23.38 -2.46 0.90
CA THR A 273 23.27 -1.68 2.14
C THR A 273 21.81 -1.67 2.60
N PRO A 274 21.49 -2.35 3.73
CA PRO A 274 20.17 -2.23 4.35
C PRO A 274 19.83 -0.77 4.67
N THR A 275 18.55 -0.43 4.59
CA THR A 275 18.04 0.86 5.12
C THR A 275 18.17 0.95 6.64
N ASP A 276 18.22 -0.20 7.32
CA ASP A 276 18.37 -0.35 8.76
C ASP A 276 19.38 -1.47 9.04
N ALA A 277 20.53 -1.13 9.62
CA ALA A 277 21.59 -2.09 9.93
C ALA A 277 21.21 -3.12 11.01
N SER A 278 20.12 -2.91 11.75
CA SER A 278 19.59 -3.87 12.73
C SER A 278 18.67 -4.93 12.09
N ALA A 279 18.16 -4.67 10.90
CA ALA A 279 17.25 -5.55 10.17
C ALA A 279 17.97 -6.80 9.64
N ASP A 280 17.19 -7.87 9.45
CA ASP A 280 17.62 -9.04 8.69
C ASP A 280 17.01 -8.94 7.30
N VAL A 281 17.88 -8.78 6.30
CA VAL A 281 17.51 -8.64 4.89
C VAL A 281 18.14 -9.80 4.12
N TYR A 282 17.36 -10.39 3.23
CA TYR A 282 17.76 -11.51 2.37
C TYR A 282 17.75 -11.04 0.93
N GLY A 283 18.91 -11.12 0.27
CA GLY A 283 19.03 -10.86 -1.17
C GLY A 283 19.03 -12.17 -1.95
N VAL A 284 18.25 -12.24 -3.02
CA VAL A 284 18.19 -13.39 -3.93
C VAL A 284 18.53 -12.92 -5.34
N TRP A 285 19.67 -13.37 -5.89
CA TRP A 285 20.09 -12.92 -7.21
C TRP A 285 19.26 -13.58 -8.32
N ALA A 286 18.56 -12.77 -9.11
CA ALA A 286 17.69 -13.23 -10.18
C ALA A 286 18.47 -13.81 -11.39
N GLY A 287 19.79 -13.61 -11.45
CA GLY A 287 20.64 -14.06 -12.56
C GLY A 287 20.98 -15.55 -12.55
N ARG A 288 20.48 -16.34 -11.59
CA ARG A 288 20.71 -17.79 -11.55
C ARG A 288 20.02 -18.50 -12.72
N ALA A 289 20.71 -19.48 -13.31
CA ALA A 289 20.16 -20.29 -14.38
C ALA A 289 19.06 -21.24 -13.86
N SER A 290 17.93 -21.26 -14.56
CA SER A 290 16.89 -22.29 -14.44
C SER A 290 17.24 -23.51 -15.28
N ARG A 291 16.64 -24.67 -14.95
CA ARG A 291 16.62 -25.88 -15.79
C ARG A 291 16.07 -25.63 -17.21
N GLN A 292 15.38 -24.51 -17.44
CA GLN A 292 14.89 -24.08 -18.76
C GLN A 292 15.99 -23.45 -19.65
N GLY A 293 17.23 -23.31 -19.16
CA GLY A 293 18.34 -22.73 -19.92
C GLY A 293 18.31 -21.20 -20.02
N LYS A 294 17.45 -20.54 -19.25
CA LYS A 294 17.35 -19.08 -19.07
C LYS A 294 17.73 -18.70 -17.64
N THR A 295 18.06 -17.44 -17.39
CA THR A 295 18.12 -16.94 -16.01
C THR A 295 16.72 -16.77 -15.44
N TRP A 296 16.58 -16.76 -14.11
CA TRP A 296 15.30 -16.50 -13.48
C TRP A 296 14.76 -15.10 -13.76
N ALA A 297 15.63 -14.10 -13.92
CA ALA A 297 15.24 -12.77 -14.39
C ALA A 297 14.64 -12.77 -15.81
N GLN A 298 15.15 -13.61 -16.71
CA GLN A 298 14.58 -13.75 -18.05
C GLN A 298 13.19 -14.40 -18.01
N ILE A 299 13.02 -15.41 -17.16
CA ILE A 299 11.72 -16.07 -16.96
C ILE A 299 10.72 -15.10 -16.33
N GLU A 300 11.13 -14.33 -15.33
CA GLU A 300 10.31 -13.30 -14.71
C GLU A 300 9.92 -12.20 -15.71
N ALA A 301 10.87 -11.69 -16.51
CA ALA A 301 10.58 -10.70 -17.54
C ALA A 301 9.55 -11.24 -18.55
N GLU A 302 9.67 -12.50 -18.98
CA GLU A 302 8.68 -13.15 -19.85
C GLU A 302 7.32 -13.33 -19.18
N ALA A 303 7.30 -13.69 -17.90
CA ALA A 303 6.07 -13.86 -17.11
C ALA A 303 5.34 -12.53 -16.91
N SER A 304 6.08 -11.44 -16.63
CA SER A 304 5.52 -10.10 -16.43
C SER A 304 4.74 -9.60 -17.64
N ARG A 305 5.11 -10.02 -18.86
CA ARG A 305 4.41 -9.66 -20.10
C ARG A 305 3.02 -10.27 -20.22
N PHE A 306 2.66 -11.23 -19.38
CA PHE A 306 1.28 -11.72 -19.35
C PHE A 306 0.32 -10.71 -18.72
N TYR A 307 0.81 -9.72 -17.96
CA TYR A 307 0.04 -8.58 -17.47
C TYR A 307 -0.18 -7.54 -18.58
N ALA A 308 -0.75 -7.97 -19.70
CA ALA A 308 -0.97 -7.11 -20.86
C ALA A 308 -1.94 -5.96 -20.52
N SER A 309 -2.96 -6.20 -19.69
CA SER A 309 -3.88 -5.17 -19.23
C SER A 309 -3.22 -4.07 -18.37
N GLN A 310 -2.08 -4.36 -17.74
CA GLN A 310 -1.24 -3.37 -17.04
C GLN A 310 -0.37 -2.54 -17.99
N GLY A 311 -0.32 -2.90 -19.28
CA GLY A 311 0.56 -2.30 -20.28
C GLY A 311 1.94 -2.94 -20.36
N TRP A 312 2.13 -4.09 -19.71
CA TRP A 312 3.46 -4.71 -19.56
C TRP A 312 3.82 -5.70 -20.66
N ALA A 313 2.93 -5.92 -21.63
CA ALA A 313 3.16 -6.83 -22.76
C ALA A 313 4.46 -6.52 -23.54
N ASN A 314 4.86 -5.24 -23.54
CA ASN A 314 6.04 -4.73 -24.24
C ASN A 314 7.25 -4.47 -23.31
N ASN A 315 7.19 -4.91 -22.04
CA ASN A 315 8.32 -4.76 -21.12
C ASN A 315 9.61 -5.36 -21.71
N PRO A 316 10.77 -4.70 -21.56
CA PRO A 316 12.02 -5.14 -22.17
C PRO A 316 12.49 -6.49 -21.60
N ASP A 317 13.31 -7.20 -22.38
CA ASP A 317 13.95 -8.42 -21.88
C ASP A 317 14.93 -8.09 -20.74
N ALA A 318 15.06 -9.03 -19.79
CA ALA A 318 16.13 -8.96 -18.81
C ALA A 318 17.51 -9.00 -19.52
N PRO A 319 18.54 -8.32 -18.99
CA PRO A 319 19.87 -8.33 -19.57
C PRO A 319 20.42 -9.75 -19.80
N GLY A 320 20.95 -10.02 -21.00
CA GLY A 320 21.56 -11.32 -21.31
C GLY A 320 22.90 -11.57 -20.60
N ASP A 321 23.58 -10.51 -20.13
CA ASP A 321 24.76 -10.61 -19.28
C ASP A 321 24.32 -10.71 -17.80
N PRO A 322 24.55 -11.84 -17.11
CA PRO A 322 24.13 -12.01 -15.72
C PRO A 322 24.72 -10.96 -14.78
N ASN A 323 25.87 -10.37 -15.09
CA ASN A 323 26.47 -9.33 -14.24
C ASN A 323 25.68 -8.02 -14.23
N LYS A 324 24.69 -7.86 -15.12
CA LYS A 324 23.76 -6.72 -15.16
C LYS A 324 22.40 -7.01 -14.52
N ILE A 325 22.20 -8.22 -13.99
CA ILE A 325 20.96 -8.64 -13.34
C ILE A 325 21.04 -8.34 -11.83
N GLY A 326 19.97 -7.75 -11.27
CA GLY A 326 19.86 -7.41 -9.85
C GLY A 326 19.42 -8.56 -8.94
N CYS A 327 19.14 -8.22 -7.68
CA CYS A 327 18.61 -9.11 -6.66
C CYS A 327 17.22 -8.63 -6.22
N ASP A 328 16.38 -9.58 -5.83
CA ASP A 328 15.17 -9.34 -5.07
C ASP A 328 15.56 -9.26 -3.59
N TYR A 329 14.85 -8.45 -2.79
CA TYR A 329 15.12 -8.30 -1.36
C TYR A 329 13.88 -8.51 -0.51
N LEU A 330 14.06 -9.28 0.56
CA LEU A 330 13.05 -9.54 1.58
C LEU A 330 13.58 -9.13 2.95
N THR A 331 12.83 -8.29 3.67
CA THR A 331 13.15 -7.90 5.05
C THR A 331 12.30 -8.70 6.03
N GLN A 332 12.93 -9.31 7.03
CA GLN A 332 12.21 -10.01 8.10
C GLN A 332 11.52 -9.03 9.04
N VAL A 333 10.20 -9.21 9.22
CA VAL A 333 9.43 -8.54 10.26
C VAL A 333 9.56 -9.30 11.57
N ASP A 334 9.36 -10.62 11.56
CA ASP A 334 9.40 -11.46 12.76
C ASP A 334 9.78 -12.92 12.42
N SER A 335 10.36 -13.63 13.40
CA SER A 335 10.66 -15.07 13.33
C SER A 335 10.51 -15.73 14.69
N ARG A 336 9.84 -16.89 14.70
CA ARG A 336 9.69 -17.78 15.86
C ARG A 336 10.70 -18.92 15.86
N VAL A 337 11.48 -19.08 14.80
CA VAL A 337 12.43 -20.18 14.57
C VAL A 337 13.86 -19.65 14.42
N PRO A 338 14.89 -20.48 14.67
CA PRO A 338 16.27 -20.10 14.42
C PRO A 338 16.53 -19.71 12.97
N PHE A 339 17.42 -18.74 12.76
CA PHE A 339 17.91 -18.31 11.46
C PHE A 339 19.35 -17.81 11.57
N THR A 340 20.10 -17.84 10.48
CA THR A 340 21.49 -17.40 10.42
C THR A 340 21.57 -15.98 9.86
N ARG A 341 22.09 -15.03 10.66
CA ARG A 341 22.28 -13.64 10.20
C ARG A 341 23.42 -13.57 9.18
N GLY A 342 23.21 -12.81 8.09
CA GLY A 342 24.19 -12.70 7.00
C GLY A 342 24.30 -13.98 6.16
N ASN A 343 23.32 -14.88 6.24
CA ASN A 343 23.23 -16.00 5.33
C ASN A 343 22.76 -15.50 3.95
N HIS A 344 23.61 -15.70 2.94
CA HIS A 344 23.39 -15.28 1.57
C HIS A 344 22.95 -16.44 0.64
N ASP A 345 22.59 -17.61 1.20
CA ASP A 345 21.94 -18.66 0.41
C ASP A 345 20.58 -18.13 -0.13
N PRO A 346 20.24 -18.38 -1.40
CA PRO A 346 18.95 -17.94 -1.98
C PRO A 346 17.73 -18.35 -1.17
N ALA A 347 17.80 -19.47 -0.46
CA ALA A 347 16.70 -19.96 0.35
C ALA A 347 16.73 -19.44 1.80
N ALA A 348 17.70 -18.62 2.22
CA ALA A 348 17.94 -18.26 3.63
C ALA A 348 16.72 -17.64 4.36
N ALA A 349 15.83 -16.97 3.61
CA ALA A 349 14.54 -16.49 4.13
C ALA A 349 13.60 -17.60 4.63
N LEU A 350 13.84 -18.85 4.24
CA LEU A 350 13.07 -20.04 4.61
C LEU A 350 13.74 -20.91 5.69
N GLU A 351 14.97 -20.55 6.08
CA GLU A 351 15.75 -21.26 7.09
C GLU A 351 14.98 -21.37 8.41
N GLY A 352 15.06 -22.53 9.06
CA GLY A 352 14.39 -22.84 10.33
C GLY A 352 12.89 -23.14 10.20
N ALA A 353 12.25 -22.59 9.16
CA ALA A 353 10.82 -22.77 8.89
C ALA A 353 10.56 -23.98 7.99
N VAL A 354 11.26 -24.05 6.84
CA VAL A 354 11.03 -25.09 5.83
C VAL A 354 12.10 -26.16 5.84
N TYR A 355 13.34 -25.80 6.19
CA TYR A 355 14.45 -26.73 6.36
C TYR A 355 15.31 -26.34 7.58
N PRO A 356 16.09 -27.27 8.13
CA PRO A 356 16.82 -27.04 9.38
C PRO A 356 17.77 -25.85 9.28
N ALA A 357 17.79 -25.02 10.31
CA ALA A 357 18.78 -23.96 10.44
C ALA A 357 20.18 -24.53 10.68
N ALA A 358 21.21 -23.73 10.41
CA ALA A 358 22.58 -24.08 10.75
C ALA A 358 22.71 -24.43 12.25
N GLY A 359 23.53 -25.45 12.55
CA GLY A 359 23.77 -25.92 13.92
C GLY A 359 22.98 -27.16 14.35
N GLY A 360 22.07 -27.66 13.51
CA GLY A 360 21.53 -29.02 13.64
C GLY A 360 20.33 -29.18 14.57
N LEU A 361 19.72 -28.09 15.05
CA LEU A 361 18.45 -28.19 15.76
C LEU A 361 17.36 -28.84 14.88
N PRO A 362 16.45 -29.63 15.47
CA PRO A 362 15.31 -30.18 14.74
C PRO A 362 14.49 -29.07 14.04
N LEU A 363 14.03 -29.35 12.83
CA LEU A 363 13.16 -28.45 12.07
C LEU A 363 11.92 -28.06 12.88
N GLY A 364 11.57 -26.77 12.89
CA GLY A 364 10.44 -26.24 13.65
C GLY A 364 10.70 -26.06 15.15
N THR A 365 11.95 -26.21 15.62
CA THR A 365 12.32 -25.78 16.98
C THR A 365 12.09 -24.29 17.11
N GLU A 366 11.31 -23.86 18.10
CA GLU A 366 11.11 -22.43 18.36
C GLU A 366 12.33 -21.83 19.10
N PHE A 367 12.84 -20.71 18.59
CA PHE A 367 13.87 -19.91 19.25
C PHE A 367 13.78 -18.44 18.84
N TYR A 368 13.37 -17.57 19.77
CA TYR A 368 13.20 -16.14 19.51
C TYR A 368 13.38 -15.30 20.78
N LEU A 369 13.56 -13.98 20.61
CA LEU A 369 13.71 -13.04 21.71
C LEU A 369 12.50 -12.11 21.81
N THR A 370 12.12 -11.79 23.04
CA THR A 370 11.19 -10.69 23.36
C THR A 370 11.85 -9.74 24.34
N THR A 371 11.46 -8.47 24.30
CA THR A 371 12.00 -7.42 25.17
C THR A 371 10.87 -6.76 25.96
N SER A 372 11.19 -6.11 27.10
CA SER A 372 10.18 -5.41 27.91
C SER A 372 9.55 -4.19 27.22
N GLY A 373 10.12 -3.75 26.10
CA GLY A 373 9.66 -2.70 25.21
C GLY A 373 10.53 -2.68 23.94
N PHE A 374 10.28 -1.76 23.03
CA PHE A 374 11.13 -1.56 21.84
C PHE A 374 12.07 -0.37 22.04
N ASP A 375 11.52 0.76 22.47
CA ASP A 375 12.25 1.99 22.80
C ASP A 375 12.83 1.91 24.23
N MET A 376 14.13 2.13 24.38
CA MET A 376 14.88 1.98 25.62
C MET A 376 15.69 3.24 25.92
N ALA A 377 15.67 3.71 27.16
CA ALA A 377 16.55 4.80 27.57
C ALA A 377 18.02 4.36 27.56
N ALA A 378 18.90 5.22 27.05
CA ALA A 378 20.34 4.98 27.07
C ALA A 378 20.86 4.73 28.49
N ALA A 379 21.76 3.75 28.65
CA ALA A 379 22.33 3.29 29.92
C ALA A 379 21.34 2.74 30.98
N GLU A 380 20.04 2.61 30.68
CA GLU A 380 19.06 2.02 31.62
C GLU A 380 18.84 0.52 31.37
N PRO A 381 18.80 -0.33 32.41
CA PRO A 381 18.59 -1.76 32.25
C PRO A 381 17.16 -2.10 31.82
N PHE A 382 17.03 -3.04 30.89
CA PHE A 382 15.74 -3.59 30.45
C PHE A 382 15.78 -5.13 30.37
N THR A 383 14.61 -5.75 30.26
CA THR A 383 14.50 -7.22 30.25
C THR A 383 14.52 -7.77 28.84
N VAL A 384 15.40 -8.74 28.58
CA VAL A 384 15.37 -9.61 27.39
C VAL A 384 14.96 -11.01 27.83
N THR A 385 13.93 -11.57 27.20
CA THR A 385 13.50 -12.96 27.41
C THR A 385 13.78 -13.76 26.14
N ALA A 386 14.58 -14.81 26.27
CA ALA A 386 14.79 -15.79 25.22
C ALA A 386 13.79 -16.93 25.39
N HIS A 387 12.99 -17.21 24.36
CA HIS A 387 12.08 -18.34 24.28
C HIS A 387 12.78 -19.44 23.51
N ALA A 388 13.08 -20.57 24.15
CA ALA A 388 14.01 -21.55 23.62
C ALA A 388 13.71 -22.97 24.12
N PRO A 389 14.18 -24.03 23.42
CA PRO A 389 14.18 -25.38 23.95
C PRO A 389 15.09 -25.51 25.18
N ALA A 390 14.98 -26.64 25.88
CA ALA A 390 15.87 -26.92 27.01
C ALA A 390 17.35 -26.96 26.56
N GLY A 391 18.19 -26.16 27.21
CA GLY A 391 19.56 -25.91 26.79
C GLY A 391 20.15 -24.69 27.50
N HIS A 392 21.20 -24.11 26.90
CA HIS A 392 21.83 -22.89 27.37
C HIS A 392 21.78 -21.80 26.30
N VAL A 393 21.31 -20.61 26.64
CA VAL A 393 21.24 -19.44 25.76
C VAL A 393 22.35 -18.46 26.12
N GLY A 394 23.16 -18.09 25.13
CA GLY A 394 24.10 -16.96 25.22
C GLY A 394 23.59 -15.77 24.41
N LEU A 395 23.65 -14.56 24.96
CA LEU A 395 23.37 -13.33 24.22
C LEU A 395 24.63 -12.82 23.49
N SER A 396 24.43 -12.30 22.29
CA SER A 396 25.41 -11.53 21.52
C SER A 396 24.93 -10.08 21.48
N LEU A 397 25.65 -9.19 22.16
CA LEU A 397 25.25 -7.80 22.35
C LEU A 397 26.12 -6.84 21.52
N PRO A 398 25.61 -5.64 21.20
CA PRO A 398 26.43 -4.57 20.66
C PRO A 398 27.60 -4.21 21.60
N SER A 399 28.66 -3.63 21.03
CA SER A 399 29.82 -3.19 21.80
C SER A 399 29.43 -2.23 22.93
N GLY A 400 29.97 -2.44 24.12
CA GLY A 400 29.70 -1.61 25.31
C GLY A 400 28.45 -1.98 26.12
N TRP A 401 27.57 -2.83 25.60
CA TRP A 401 26.39 -3.30 26.31
C TRP A 401 26.74 -4.42 27.31
N LYS A 402 25.96 -4.54 28.39
CA LYS A 402 26.17 -5.55 29.45
C LYS A 402 24.92 -6.38 29.64
N ALA A 403 25.08 -7.66 29.99
CA ALA A 403 23.98 -8.52 30.41
C ALA A 403 24.29 -9.23 31.73
N THR A 404 23.25 -9.42 32.54
CA THR A 404 23.24 -10.31 33.71
C THR A 404 22.03 -11.24 33.64
N GLY A 405 22.12 -12.41 34.26
CA GLY A 405 21.06 -13.44 34.21
C GLY A 405 21.63 -14.83 33.95
N SER A 406 20.78 -15.85 34.06
CA SER A 406 21.15 -17.22 33.68
C SER A 406 20.58 -17.56 32.32
N GLY A 407 21.43 -18.08 31.44
CA GLY A 407 21.05 -18.62 30.13
C GLY A 407 20.46 -20.03 30.17
N ASP A 408 20.43 -20.68 31.34
CA ASP A 408 19.95 -22.06 31.45
C ASP A 408 18.43 -22.13 31.31
N VAL A 409 17.97 -22.76 30.24
CA VAL A 409 16.56 -22.98 29.95
C VAL A 409 16.20 -24.41 30.38
N ARG A 410 15.41 -24.53 31.44
CA ARG A 410 14.78 -25.81 31.82
C ARG A 410 13.40 -25.96 31.20
N HIS A 411 12.61 -24.89 31.22
CA HIS A 411 11.25 -24.83 30.69
C HIS A 411 10.98 -23.52 29.97
N GLY A 412 11.03 -23.54 28.63
CA GLY A 412 10.47 -22.53 27.75
C GLY A 412 11.22 -21.20 27.62
N THR A 413 11.81 -20.67 28.70
CA THR A 413 12.45 -19.35 28.67
C THR A 413 13.72 -19.21 29.52
N ALA A 414 14.59 -18.27 29.13
CA ALA A 414 15.66 -17.67 29.95
C ALA A 414 15.51 -16.15 29.94
N LYS A 415 15.81 -15.48 31.06
CA LYS A 415 15.67 -14.03 31.22
C LYS A 415 17.01 -13.39 31.54
N PHE A 416 17.26 -12.27 30.87
CA PHE A 416 18.46 -11.44 31.03
C PHE A 416 18.04 -10.01 31.36
N THR A 417 18.80 -9.37 32.22
CA THR A 417 18.79 -7.90 32.37
C THR A 417 19.92 -7.35 31.52
N VAL A 418 19.57 -6.59 30.48
CA VAL A 418 20.52 -5.98 29.53
C VAL A 418 20.59 -4.48 29.79
N THR A 419 21.80 -3.94 29.88
CA THR A 419 22.05 -2.50 30.01
C THR A 419 22.74 -2.01 28.74
N PRO A 420 22.11 -1.11 27.97
CA PRO A 420 22.69 -0.57 26.75
C PRO A 420 23.86 0.36 27.04
N ALA A 421 24.68 0.63 26.03
CA ALA A 421 25.65 1.72 26.09
C ALA A 421 24.94 3.08 26.17
N ALA A 422 25.68 4.14 26.45
CA ALA A 422 25.14 5.51 26.50
C ALA A 422 24.85 6.10 25.10
N THR A 423 25.15 5.38 24.02
CA THR A 423 24.93 5.83 22.64
C THR A 423 23.53 5.44 22.18
N ALA A 424 22.74 6.44 21.74
CA ALA A 424 21.44 6.25 21.14
C ALA A 424 21.52 5.69 19.70
N GLY A 425 20.42 5.12 19.24
CA GLY A 425 20.20 4.57 17.91
C GLY A 425 19.75 3.12 17.95
N ARG A 426 19.25 2.68 16.79
CA ARG A 426 18.80 1.31 16.59
C ARG A 426 19.92 0.30 16.74
N ALA A 427 19.65 -0.73 17.51
CA ALA A 427 20.59 -1.79 17.82
C ALA A 427 19.95 -3.16 17.67
N ARG A 428 20.79 -4.20 17.63
CA ARG A 428 20.34 -5.58 17.55
C ARG A 428 20.92 -6.42 18.66
N ILE A 429 20.06 -7.18 19.31
CA ILE A 429 20.41 -8.22 20.28
C ILE A 429 20.37 -9.57 19.54
N GLY A 430 21.50 -10.26 19.47
CA GLY A 430 21.56 -11.64 19.00
C GLY A 430 21.48 -12.63 20.15
N ALA A 431 21.12 -13.87 19.85
CA ALA A 431 21.23 -14.97 20.81
C ALA A 431 21.54 -16.29 20.11
N THR A 432 22.22 -17.17 20.84
CA THR A 432 22.51 -18.54 20.43
C THR A 432 22.01 -19.49 21.51
N VAL A 433 21.20 -20.49 21.13
CA VAL A 433 20.86 -21.61 22.01
C VAL A 433 21.74 -22.81 21.68
N THR A 434 22.29 -23.45 22.71
CA THR A 434 23.03 -24.71 22.60
C THR A 434 22.30 -25.79 23.37
N THR A 435 22.00 -26.89 22.70
CA THR A 435 21.32 -28.07 23.27
C THR A 435 22.18 -29.31 23.05
N ARG A 436 21.78 -30.44 23.64
CA ARG A 436 22.40 -31.74 23.34
C ARG A 436 22.22 -32.21 21.88
N HIS A 437 21.27 -31.59 21.17
CA HIS A 437 20.85 -31.99 19.82
C HIS A 437 21.32 -31.00 18.74
N GLY A 438 22.10 -29.99 19.10
CA GLY A 438 22.54 -28.95 18.18
C GLY A 438 22.40 -27.54 18.76
N SER A 439 22.74 -26.55 17.94
CA SER A 439 22.62 -25.13 18.24
C SER A 439 21.81 -24.38 17.18
N GLY A 440 21.38 -23.16 17.53
CA GLY A 440 20.71 -22.26 16.59
C GLY A 440 20.79 -20.82 17.05
N THR A 441 20.63 -19.89 16.12
CA THR A 441 20.74 -18.44 16.36
C THR A 441 19.42 -17.71 16.11
N THR A 442 19.25 -16.57 16.76
CA THR A 442 18.12 -15.65 16.54
C THR A 442 18.55 -14.23 16.87
N GLY A 443 17.65 -13.25 16.68
CA GLY A 443 17.89 -11.89 17.17
C GLY A 443 16.66 -11.00 17.12
N ARG A 444 16.77 -9.82 17.73
CA ARG A 444 15.70 -8.82 17.84
C ARG A 444 16.30 -7.42 17.78
N ALA A 445 15.64 -6.53 17.02
CA ALA A 445 15.95 -5.11 17.00
C ALA A 445 15.34 -4.39 18.21
N VAL A 446 16.03 -3.36 18.69
CA VAL A 446 15.59 -2.43 19.74
C VAL A 446 16.05 -1.01 19.36
N GLU A 447 15.36 0.01 19.84
CA GLU A 447 15.77 1.40 19.70
C GLU A 447 16.32 1.90 21.05
N VAL A 448 17.53 2.45 21.07
CA VAL A 448 18.03 3.17 22.24
C VAL A 448 17.84 4.66 22.03
N GLU A 449 17.12 5.32 22.91
CA GLU A 449 16.83 6.74 22.80
C GLU A 449 17.64 7.56 23.81
N ASN A 450 17.90 8.81 23.46
CA ASN A 450 18.30 9.80 24.45
C ASN A 450 17.12 10.06 25.41
N PRO A 451 17.36 10.59 26.62
CA PRO A 451 16.29 10.79 27.61
C PRO A 451 15.08 11.55 27.08
N VAL A 452 15.32 12.58 26.27
CA VAL A 452 14.27 13.28 25.51
C VAL A 452 14.64 13.26 24.03
N THR A 453 13.76 12.72 23.21
CA THR A 453 13.87 12.79 21.75
C THR A 453 13.01 13.93 21.21
N GLY A 454 13.46 14.56 20.13
CA GLY A 454 12.67 15.59 19.44
C GLY A 454 12.63 15.37 17.95
N VAL A 455 11.44 15.14 17.42
CA VAL A 455 11.20 14.79 16.01
C VAL A 455 10.17 15.73 15.39
N GLN A 456 10.31 16.06 14.10
CA GLN A 456 9.30 16.83 13.38
C GLN A 456 7.93 16.11 13.47
N GLN A 457 6.84 16.85 13.53
CA GLN A 457 5.50 16.26 13.39
C GLN A 457 5.41 15.40 12.12
N PRO A 458 4.83 14.19 12.20
CA PRO A 458 4.65 13.33 11.04
C PRO A 458 3.49 13.82 10.16
N LEU A 459 3.47 13.40 8.89
CA LEU A 459 2.22 13.40 8.11
C LEU A 459 1.20 12.45 8.78
N PRO A 460 -0.12 12.68 8.63
CA PRO A 460 -1.11 11.87 9.32
C PRO A 460 -0.97 10.35 9.07
N ARG A 461 -0.72 9.91 7.83
CA ARG A 461 -0.46 8.51 7.46
C ARG A 461 0.76 7.90 8.14
N VAL A 462 1.81 8.70 8.35
CA VAL A 462 3.01 8.25 9.07
C VAL A 462 2.68 8.09 10.56
N SER A 463 1.89 9.01 11.11
CA SER A 463 1.38 8.90 12.48
C SER A 463 0.49 7.68 12.68
N ASP A 464 -0.41 7.39 11.73
CA ASP A 464 -1.28 6.22 11.74
C ASP A 464 -0.46 4.94 11.68
N PHE A 465 0.49 4.86 10.76
CA PHE A 465 1.41 3.73 10.65
C PHE A 465 2.24 3.49 11.91
N ASP A 466 2.83 4.54 12.49
CA ASP A 466 3.60 4.42 13.74
C ASP A 466 2.71 4.00 14.93
N ALA A 467 1.44 4.40 14.94
CA ALA A 467 0.47 3.95 15.94
C ALA A 467 0.09 2.48 15.76
N TRP A 468 -0.19 2.06 14.53
CA TRP A 468 -0.46 0.66 14.15
C TRP A 468 0.71 -0.26 14.49
N ALA A 469 1.92 0.09 14.06
CA ALA A 469 3.10 -0.75 14.33
C ALA A 469 3.36 -0.92 15.84
N ARG A 470 3.03 0.09 16.65
CA ARG A 470 3.07 0.00 18.12
C ARG A 470 1.95 -0.86 18.69
N SER A 471 0.72 -0.80 18.17
CA SER A 471 -0.38 -1.65 18.64
C SER A 471 -0.17 -3.12 18.32
N GLU A 472 0.48 -3.42 17.19
CA GLU A 472 0.74 -4.79 16.74
C GLU A 472 2.07 -5.38 17.26
N GLY A 473 2.89 -4.58 17.97
CA GLY A 473 4.16 -5.04 18.55
C GLY A 473 5.29 -5.23 17.52
N VAL A 474 5.22 -4.48 16.41
CA VAL A 474 6.18 -4.50 15.29
C VAL A 474 6.86 -3.14 15.09
N GLN A 475 7.14 -2.43 16.19
CA GLN A 475 7.75 -1.09 16.21
C GLN A 475 9.08 -0.99 15.44
N GLN A 476 9.77 -2.10 15.16
CA GLN A 476 10.93 -2.11 14.27
C GLN A 476 10.64 -1.53 12.87
N LEU A 477 9.37 -1.56 12.44
CA LEU A 477 8.94 -0.96 11.18
C LEU A 477 8.75 0.57 11.27
N SER A 478 8.53 1.11 12.46
CA SER A 478 8.30 2.54 12.73
C SER A 478 9.56 3.39 12.63
N GLY A 479 9.37 4.71 12.50
CA GLY A 479 10.46 5.69 12.49
C GLY A 479 11.38 5.63 11.27
N ARG A 480 11.01 4.82 10.25
CA ARG A 480 11.78 4.65 9.00
C ARG A 480 11.38 5.62 7.91
N VAL A 481 10.17 6.17 7.97
CA VAL A 481 9.68 7.13 6.98
C VAL A 481 10.23 8.50 7.32
N LYS A 482 10.97 9.10 6.37
CA LYS A 482 11.49 10.46 6.49
C LYS A 482 10.35 11.43 6.77
N ARG A 483 10.52 12.28 7.78
CA ARG A 483 9.50 13.26 8.15
C ARG A 483 9.64 14.48 7.23
N VAL A 484 8.65 14.64 6.36
CA VAL A 484 8.59 15.73 5.37
C VAL A 484 7.35 16.60 5.60
N LEU A 485 7.48 17.88 5.28
CA LEU A 485 6.44 18.89 5.45
C LEU A 485 6.51 19.89 4.29
N THR A 486 5.39 20.19 3.65
CA THR A 486 5.35 21.11 2.51
C THR A 486 5.28 22.58 2.93
N LEU A 487 5.95 23.47 2.21
CA LEU A 487 5.94 24.90 2.43
C LEU A 487 5.82 25.61 1.08
N ALA A 488 4.85 26.51 0.93
CA ALA A 488 4.75 27.31 -0.29
C ALA A 488 5.98 28.22 -0.43
N SER A 489 6.54 28.32 -1.64
CA SER A 489 7.67 29.20 -1.93
C SER A 489 7.38 30.65 -1.51
N GLY A 490 8.36 31.27 -0.83
CA GLY A 490 8.26 32.59 -0.18
C GLY A 490 7.27 32.68 0.99
N GLY A 491 6.66 31.55 1.37
CA GLY A 491 5.63 31.44 2.39
C GLY A 491 6.18 31.24 3.79
N SER A 492 5.30 30.89 4.71
CA SER A 492 5.67 30.45 6.06
C SER A 492 4.75 29.32 6.50
N ARG A 493 5.27 28.42 7.33
CA ARG A 493 4.51 27.33 7.93
C ARG A 493 4.85 27.14 9.39
N THR A 494 3.91 26.58 10.11
CA THR A 494 4.15 26.06 11.45
C THR A 494 4.82 24.68 11.36
N VAL A 495 5.95 24.54 12.04
CA VAL A 495 6.68 23.27 12.23
C VAL A 495 6.62 22.94 13.72
N ARG A 496 5.85 21.90 14.05
CA ARG A 496 5.80 21.32 15.39
C ARG A 496 6.91 20.27 15.51
N VAL A 497 7.66 20.32 16.59
CA VAL A 497 8.60 19.29 17.03
C VAL A 497 7.95 18.57 18.20
N ASP A 498 7.67 17.28 18.01
CA ASP A 498 7.11 16.38 19.01
C ASP A 498 8.24 15.87 19.90
N LEU A 499 8.06 16.02 21.22
CA LEU A 499 9.01 15.63 22.25
C LEU A 499 8.51 14.39 22.98
N THR A 500 9.38 13.43 23.24
CA THR A 500 9.07 12.24 24.04
C THR A 500 10.16 12.03 25.09
N ASP A 501 9.75 11.94 26.35
CA ASP A 501 10.61 11.50 27.45
C ASP A 501 10.46 9.98 27.63
N THR A 502 11.58 9.26 27.57
CA THR A 502 11.60 7.79 27.72
C THR A 502 12.02 7.33 29.11
N THR A 503 12.21 8.26 30.05
CA THR A 503 12.78 8.00 31.38
C THR A 503 11.77 8.21 32.50
N ASP A 504 12.18 7.85 33.73
CA ASP A 504 11.39 8.07 34.95
C ASP A 504 11.70 9.41 35.65
N GLN A 505 12.41 10.32 34.98
CA GLN A 505 12.81 11.63 35.52
C GLN A 505 12.29 12.77 34.66
N ALA A 506 11.96 13.91 35.28
CA ALA A 506 11.60 15.11 34.53
C ALA A 506 12.85 15.77 33.92
N HIS A 507 12.71 16.30 32.71
CA HIS A 507 13.80 16.89 31.94
C HIS A 507 13.47 18.29 31.43
N GLN A 508 14.50 19.12 31.35
CA GLN A 508 14.45 20.45 30.78
C GLN A 508 15.57 20.63 29.77
N GLY A 509 15.30 21.44 28.75
CA GLY A 509 16.27 21.70 27.70
C GLY A 509 15.76 22.64 26.64
N THR A 510 16.37 22.58 25.46
CA THR A 510 16.01 23.42 24.32
C THR A 510 15.95 22.62 23.03
N VAL A 511 15.03 23.01 22.15
CA VAL A 511 14.95 22.54 20.77
C VAL A 511 15.50 23.64 19.85
N SER A 512 16.29 23.28 18.84
CA SER A 512 16.71 24.18 17.76
C SER A 512 16.58 23.51 16.39
N LEU A 513 16.30 24.31 15.36
CA LEU A 513 16.23 23.84 13.96
C LEU A 513 17.48 24.32 13.20
N ASN A 514 18.30 23.40 12.72
CA ASN A 514 19.44 23.71 11.86
C ASN A 514 18.97 23.75 10.39
N LEU A 515 18.26 24.82 10.04
CA LEU A 515 17.63 25.00 8.73
C LEU A 515 18.66 25.23 7.60
N PRO A 516 18.38 24.78 6.37
CA PRO A 516 19.21 25.06 5.21
C PRO A 516 19.17 26.54 4.82
N LYS A 517 20.14 26.95 3.99
CA LYS A 517 20.19 28.31 3.44
C LYS A 517 18.88 28.64 2.72
N GLY A 518 18.41 29.88 2.91
CA GLY A 518 17.16 30.37 2.34
C GLY A 518 15.96 30.20 3.26
N PHE A 519 16.10 29.49 4.39
CA PHE A 519 15.04 29.32 5.39
C PHE A 519 15.40 30.01 6.71
N THR A 520 14.38 30.48 7.43
CA THR A 520 14.53 31.06 8.77
C THR A 520 13.42 30.57 9.70
N ALA A 521 13.69 30.54 11.00
CA ALA A 521 12.69 30.30 12.03
C ALA A 521 12.46 31.58 12.86
N ASP A 522 11.30 31.67 13.51
CA ASP A 522 10.94 32.78 14.41
C ASP A 522 11.82 32.88 15.66
N ALA A 523 12.51 31.80 16.03
CA ALA A 523 13.51 31.78 17.10
C ALA A 523 14.66 30.81 16.77
N ALA A 524 15.86 31.11 17.25
CA ALA A 524 17.03 30.24 17.10
C ALA A 524 16.89 28.92 17.89
N SER A 525 16.28 29.00 19.08
CA SER A 525 15.91 27.85 19.89
C SER A 525 14.71 28.19 20.76
N LYS A 526 14.03 27.17 21.27
CA LYS A 526 12.89 27.31 22.19
C LYS A 526 13.03 26.31 23.34
N PRO A 527 12.78 26.73 24.60
CA PRO A 527 12.90 25.84 25.75
C PRO A 527 11.74 24.84 25.82
N TYR A 528 11.96 23.73 26.51
CA TYR A 528 10.92 22.81 26.94
C TYR A 528 11.12 22.41 28.41
N ASP A 529 10.01 22.00 29.04
CA ASP A 529 9.97 21.41 30.38
C ASP A 529 9.00 20.22 30.30
N LEU A 530 9.52 19.02 30.54
CA LEU A 530 8.81 17.76 30.30
C LEU A 530 8.87 16.90 31.56
N ALA A 531 7.71 16.48 32.05
CA ALA A 531 7.65 15.56 33.17
C ALA A 531 8.04 14.14 32.73
N ALA A 532 8.52 13.34 33.68
CA ALA A 532 8.92 11.96 33.48
C ALA A 532 7.92 11.15 32.64
N GLY A 533 8.43 10.51 31.58
CA GLY A 533 7.65 9.65 30.69
C GLY A 533 6.53 10.35 29.92
N GLN A 534 6.48 11.69 29.90
CA GLN A 534 5.45 12.43 29.16
C GLN A 534 5.89 12.79 27.74
N THR A 535 4.91 13.10 26.91
CA THR A 535 5.13 13.74 25.60
C THR A 535 4.84 15.23 25.68
N GLY A 536 5.49 16.00 24.82
CA GLY A 536 5.33 17.45 24.70
C GLY A 536 5.52 17.92 23.28
N SER A 537 5.48 19.22 23.05
CA SER A 537 5.88 19.76 21.75
C SER A 537 6.37 21.20 21.85
N VAL A 538 7.22 21.56 20.90
CA VAL A 538 7.69 22.92 20.66
C VAL A 538 7.37 23.28 19.21
N THR A 539 6.92 24.50 18.97
CA THR A 539 6.48 24.92 17.64
C THR A 539 7.32 26.09 17.14
N PHE A 540 7.79 26.02 15.90
CA PHE A 540 8.48 27.09 15.18
C PHE A 540 7.63 27.59 14.02
N THR A 541 7.72 28.88 13.71
CA THR A 541 7.25 29.41 12.42
C THR A 541 8.45 29.47 11.49
N VAL A 542 8.47 28.59 10.48
CA VAL A 542 9.54 28.52 9.49
C VAL A 542 9.10 29.25 8.23
N ARG A 543 9.99 30.09 7.69
CA ARG A 543 9.76 30.92 6.50
C ARG A 543 10.81 30.62 5.44
N ASP A 544 10.35 30.46 4.21
CA ASP A 544 11.19 30.60 3.03
C ASP A 544 11.45 32.09 2.77
N THR A 545 12.72 32.46 2.79
CA THR A 545 13.23 33.84 2.60
C THR A 545 13.90 34.03 1.25
N ASP A 546 14.06 32.96 0.46
CA ASP A 546 14.71 32.97 -0.84
C ASP A 546 13.78 32.34 -1.89
N THR A 547 12.95 33.18 -2.50
CA THR A 547 12.00 32.76 -3.54
C THR A 547 12.67 32.31 -4.84
N SER A 548 14.00 32.33 -4.93
CA SER A 548 14.74 31.76 -6.06
C SER A 548 15.06 30.27 -5.89
N LEU A 549 14.82 29.71 -4.71
CA LEU A 549 14.98 28.29 -4.45
C LEU A 549 14.06 27.47 -5.36
N PRO A 550 14.57 26.42 -6.02
CA PRO A 550 13.74 25.53 -6.84
C PRO A 550 12.63 24.86 -6.00
N THR A 551 11.43 24.77 -6.57
CA THR A 551 10.31 24.03 -5.98
C THR A 551 10.25 22.61 -6.53
N SER A 552 9.32 21.81 -6.01
CA SER A 552 9.04 20.47 -6.51
C SER A 552 10.26 19.54 -6.38
N ASN A 553 10.30 18.45 -7.13
CA ASN A 553 11.43 17.50 -7.17
C ASN A 553 12.77 18.10 -7.64
N GLN A 554 12.79 19.37 -8.07
CA GLN A 554 14.02 20.12 -8.40
C GLN A 554 14.64 20.83 -7.18
N GLY A 555 13.90 20.94 -6.07
CA GLY A 555 14.38 21.52 -4.82
C GLY A 555 15.32 20.59 -4.05
N GLY A 556 16.32 21.16 -3.37
CA GLY A 556 17.18 20.40 -2.46
C GLY A 556 17.72 19.09 -3.03
N THR A 557 17.59 17.99 -2.28
CA THR A 557 17.91 16.63 -2.74
C THR A 557 16.63 15.90 -3.10
N ALA A 558 16.34 15.75 -4.40
CA ALA A 558 15.12 15.08 -4.91
C ALA A 558 13.79 15.67 -4.38
N GLY A 559 13.76 16.98 -4.14
CA GLY A 559 12.62 17.74 -3.62
C GLY A 559 12.74 18.13 -2.14
N ASP A 560 13.69 17.53 -1.41
CA ASP A 560 13.84 17.70 0.03
C ASP A 560 14.90 18.75 0.39
N TYR A 561 14.47 19.81 1.07
CA TYR A 561 15.35 20.72 1.80
C TYR A 561 15.63 20.16 3.19
N ASP A 562 16.65 19.31 3.26
CA ASP A 562 17.08 18.63 4.48
C ASP A 562 17.52 19.59 5.58
N TYR A 563 17.14 19.27 6.81
CA TYR A 563 17.55 19.97 8.00
C TYR A 563 17.60 19.03 9.22
N THR A 564 18.26 19.46 10.29
CA THR A 564 18.30 18.69 11.55
C THR A 564 17.61 19.42 12.68
N ILE A 565 17.01 18.65 13.57
CA ILE A 565 16.45 19.13 14.83
C ILE A 565 17.42 18.70 15.93
N SER A 566 17.84 19.63 16.76
CA SER A 566 18.68 19.32 17.94
C SER A 566 17.88 19.55 19.21
N THR A 567 17.78 18.51 20.04
CA THR A 567 17.08 18.55 21.33
C THR A 567 18.11 18.32 22.42
N THR A 568 18.39 19.37 23.20
CA THR A 568 19.32 19.30 24.32
C THR A 568 18.58 18.86 25.57
N THR A 569 19.26 18.09 26.43
CA THR A 569 18.78 17.71 27.75
C THR A 569 19.92 17.91 28.74
N GLN A 570 19.66 18.55 29.87
CA GLN A 570 20.71 18.83 30.86
C GLN A 570 21.39 17.53 31.33
N GLY A 571 22.72 17.45 31.19
CA GLY A 571 23.48 16.29 31.64
C GLY A 571 23.43 15.06 30.72
N ALA A 572 22.79 15.15 29.56
CA ALA A 572 22.71 14.06 28.57
C ALA A 572 23.28 14.49 27.21
N ALA A 573 23.49 13.50 26.33
CA ALA A 573 23.86 13.77 24.94
C ALA A 573 22.71 14.51 24.22
N THR A 574 23.07 15.35 23.25
CA THR A 574 22.06 16.03 22.42
C THR A 574 21.46 15.03 21.46
N ASP A 575 20.13 14.96 21.45
CA ASP A 575 19.38 14.21 20.46
C ASP A 575 19.34 14.97 19.14
N VAL A 576 19.59 14.28 18.03
CA VAL A 576 19.59 14.86 16.69
C VAL A 576 18.74 14.01 15.78
N SER A 577 17.67 14.60 15.24
CA SER A 577 16.81 13.94 14.26
C SER A 577 16.83 14.66 12.91
N ASN A 578 16.62 13.90 11.84
CA ASN A 578 16.57 14.42 10.47
C ASN A 578 15.12 14.72 10.06
N ALA A 579 14.93 15.81 9.34
CA ALA A 579 13.66 16.20 8.74
C ALA A 579 13.89 16.92 7.42
N ALA A 580 12.84 17.11 6.63
CA ALA A 580 12.92 17.96 5.44
C ALA A 580 11.68 18.83 5.26
N LEU A 581 11.89 19.92 4.53
CA LEU A 581 10.85 20.76 3.98
C LEU A 581 10.80 20.58 2.46
N GLU A 582 9.60 20.52 1.92
CA GLU A 582 9.36 20.43 0.48
C GLU A 582 8.76 21.75 0.00
N LEU A 583 9.43 22.45 -0.92
CA LEU A 583 8.88 23.70 -1.46
C LEU A 583 7.86 23.40 -2.56
N VAL A 584 6.60 23.77 -2.35
CA VAL A 584 5.55 23.74 -3.39
C VAL A 584 5.49 25.09 -4.12
N PRO A 585 5.22 25.11 -5.43
CA PRO A 585 5.02 26.34 -6.18
C PRO A 585 3.80 27.09 -5.65
N ARG A 586 3.77 28.40 -5.91
CA ARG A 586 2.70 29.29 -5.45
C ARG A 586 2.25 30.23 -6.57
N THR A 587 0.96 30.50 -6.64
CA THR A 587 0.40 31.53 -7.53
C THR A 587 -0.75 32.32 -6.89
N ALA A 588 -1.08 33.46 -7.48
CA ALA A 588 -2.31 34.19 -7.21
C ALA A 588 -3.15 34.14 -8.49
N ILE A 589 -4.35 33.57 -8.40
CA ILE A 589 -5.31 33.45 -9.49
C ILE A 589 -6.13 34.75 -9.52
N PRO A 590 -5.93 35.63 -10.51
CA PRO A 590 -6.66 36.88 -10.59
C PRO A 590 -8.09 36.68 -11.06
N GLN A 591 -8.94 37.67 -10.78
CA GLN A 591 -10.26 37.78 -11.39
C GLN A 591 -10.14 38.26 -12.84
N ALA A 592 -10.88 37.64 -13.77
CA ALA A 592 -11.04 38.16 -15.12
C ALA A 592 -12.02 39.36 -15.15
N VAL A 593 -11.90 40.25 -16.14
CA VAL A 593 -12.82 41.41 -16.29
C VAL A 593 -14.19 40.97 -16.81
N ARG A 594 -14.23 39.87 -17.57
CA ARG A 594 -15.41 39.20 -18.11
C ARG A 594 -15.13 37.70 -18.14
N ALA A 595 -16.17 36.88 -18.21
CA ALA A 595 -16.01 35.44 -18.42
C ALA A 595 -15.16 35.15 -19.68
N PRO A 596 -14.08 34.36 -19.58
CA PRO A 596 -13.41 33.79 -20.74
C PRO A 596 -14.37 32.98 -21.61
N ALA A 597 -14.13 32.98 -22.93
CA ALA A 597 -14.90 32.16 -23.85
C ALA A 597 -14.27 30.78 -23.91
N VAL A 598 -14.98 29.73 -23.50
CA VAL A 598 -14.46 28.34 -23.55
C VAL A 598 -14.51 27.84 -25.00
N ASP A 599 -13.52 28.23 -25.80
CA ASP A 599 -13.42 27.93 -27.23
C ASP A 599 -12.08 27.29 -27.65
N GLY A 600 -11.18 27.08 -26.68
CA GLY A 600 -9.89 26.43 -26.88
C GLY A 600 -8.81 27.38 -27.40
N LEU A 601 -8.98 28.69 -27.24
CA LEU A 601 -8.07 29.71 -27.75
C LEU A 601 -7.54 30.64 -26.64
N ASP A 602 -6.25 30.99 -26.72
CA ASP A 602 -5.64 31.99 -25.84
C ASP A 602 -5.94 33.41 -26.34
N SER A 603 -7.19 33.83 -26.17
CA SER A 603 -7.63 35.17 -26.58
C SER A 603 -7.06 36.27 -25.68
N SER A 604 -6.60 37.35 -26.30
CA SER A 604 -5.92 38.43 -25.58
C SER A 604 -6.82 39.06 -24.50
N GLY A 605 -6.31 39.07 -23.26
CA GLY A 605 -6.96 39.72 -22.12
C GLY A 605 -7.94 38.84 -21.33
N GLU A 606 -8.14 37.58 -21.71
CA GLU A 606 -9.02 36.66 -20.97
C GLU A 606 -8.37 36.10 -19.71
N TYR A 607 -7.06 35.84 -19.76
CA TYR A 607 -6.27 35.29 -18.65
C TYR A 607 -5.22 36.31 -18.18
N PRO A 608 -5.54 37.18 -17.21
CA PRO A 608 -4.64 38.24 -16.75
C PRO A 608 -3.51 37.76 -15.81
N GLY A 609 -3.53 36.48 -15.41
CA GLY A 609 -2.54 35.87 -14.52
C GLY A 609 -1.22 35.54 -15.21
N PRO A 610 -0.12 35.37 -14.44
CA PRO A 610 1.14 34.90 -15.00
C PRO A 610 0.99 33.46 -15.51
N PRO A 611 1.69 33.08 -16.59
CA PRO A 611 1.75 31.70 -17.02
C PRO A 611 2.46 30.84 -15.97
N LEU A 612 1.93 29.64 -15.76
CA LEU A 612 2.51 28.57 -14.96
C LEU A 612 3.36 27.69 -15.88
N ASP A 613 4.57 27.37 -15.46
CA ASP A 613 5.41 26.39 -16.14
C ASP A 613 5.03 24.98 -15.69
N LEU A 614 4.50 24.20 -16.64
CA LEU A 614 4.02 22.83 -16.44
C LEU A 614 5.00 21.79 -17.02
N SER A 615 6.21 22.20 -17.39
CA SER A 615 7.16 21.36 -18.15
C SER A 615 8.07 20.49 -17.27
N ARG A 616 7.85 20.47 -15.95
CA ARG A 616 8.67 19.68 -15.03
C ARG A 616 8.25 18.23 -15.10
N LEU A 617 9.20 17.31 -15.26
CA LEU A 617 8.94 15.86 -15.21
C LEU A 617 8.59 15.42 -13.79
N TRP A 618 7.59 14.57 -13.64
CA TRP A 618 7.30 13.88 -12.38
C TRP A 618 7.29 12.35 -12.49
N GLU A 619 7.01 11.79 -13.66
CA GLU A 619 7.07 10.35 -13.91
C GLU A 619 7.31 10.05 -15.39
N GLY A 620 7.91 8.89 -15.68
CA GLY A 620 8.10 8.40 -17.03
C GLY A 620 9.43 8.84 -17.66
N THR A 621 9.47 8.81 -18.99
CA THR A 621 10.66 9.17 -19.76
C THR A 621 10.79 10.69 -19.81
N PRO A 622 12.00 11.27 -19.63
CA PRO A 622 12.18 12.71 -19.84
C PRO A 622 11.90 13.11 -21.29
N CYS A 623 11.23 14.25 -21.49
CA CYS A 623 11.09 14.89 -22.81
C CYS A 623 12.46 15.02 -23.49
N ALA A 624 12.58 14.62 -24.75
CA ALA A 624 13.82 14.73 -25.51
C ALA A 624 14.22 16.19 -25.76
N SER A 625 13.23 17.09 -25.82
CA SER A 625 13.42 18.54 -25.89
C SER A 625 12.13 19.28 -25.48
N ALA A 626 12.17 20.61 -25.33
CA ALA A 626 10.94 21.38 -25.12
C ALA A 626 9.96 21.35 -26.31
N ALA A 627 10.45 21.04 -27.51
CA ALA A 627 9.62 20.84 -28.69
C ALA A 627 9.06 19.42 -28.80
N ASP A 628 9.61 18.49 -28.00
CA ASP A 628 9.15 17.11 -27.86
C ASP A 628 7.94 17.10 -26.93
N CYS A 629 8.13 17.57 -25.69
CA CYS A 629 7.04 17.91 -24.79
C CYS A 629 7.39 19.10 -23.89
N SER A 630 6.50 20.08 -23.84
CA SER A 630 6.48 21.16 -22.85
C SER A 630 5.08 21.74 -22.72
N ALA A 631 4.78 22.40 -21.59
CA ALA A 631 3.46 22.96 -21.38
C ALA A 631 3.47 24.23 -20.52
N THR A 632 2.52 25.11 -20.80
CA THR A 632 2.22 26.29 -19.97
C THR A 632 0.75 26.33 -19.61
N GLY A 633 0.44 26.81 -18.41
CA GLY A 633 -0.93 26.96 -17.91
C GLY A 633 -1.25 28.41 -17.57
N LYS A 634 -2.49 28.84 -17.74
CA LYS A 634 -3.01 30.10 -17.17
C LYS A 634 -4.31 29.82 -16.45
N VAL A 635 -4.49 30.49 -15.32
CA VAL A 635 -5.69 30.31 -14.49
C VAL A 635 -6.26 31.66 -14.10
N THR A 636 -7.56 31.81 -14.20
CA THR A 636 -8.31 32.97 -13.70
C THR A 636 -9.62 32.52 -13.07
N TRP A 637 -10.28 33.39 -12.32
CA TRP A 637 -11.64 33.16 -11.85
C TRP A 637 -12.57 34.26 -12.34
N TYR A 638 -13.83 33.91 -12.57
CA TYR A 638 -14.90 34.86 -12.86
C TYR A 638 -16.20 34.33 -12.25
N ASP A 639 -16.98 35.22 -11.63
CA ASP A 639 -18.12 34.87 -10.78
C ASP A 639 -17.79 33.75 -9.77
N ASP A 640 -18.30 32.55 -9.98
CA ASP A 640 -18.12 31.37 -9.12
C ASP A 640 -17.54 30.16 -9.89
N ALA A 641 -16.63 30.44 -10.84
CA ALA A 641 -15.94 29.43 -11.63
C ALA A 641 -14.45 29.76 -11.80
N LEU A 642 -13.64 28.69 -11.88
CA LEU A 642 -12.28 28.75 -12.37
C LEU A 642 -12.25 28.52 -13.88
N TYR A 643 -11.36 29.23 -14.55
CA TYR A 643 -11.04 29.04 -15.95
C TYR A 643 -9.57 28.66 -16.06
N VAL A 644 -9.28 27.54 -16.71
CA VAL A 644 -7.93 27.00 -16.86
C VAL A 644 -7.65 26.80 -18.34
N LEU A 645 -6.60 27.44 -18.82
CA LEU A 645 -6.07 27.30 -20.18
C LEU A 645 -4.72 26.59 -20.12
N VAL A 646 -4.57 25.48 -20.82
CA VAL A 646 -3.32 24.70 -20.91
C VAL A 646 -2.90 24.65 -22.37
N GLN A 647 -1.69 25.13 -22.64
CA GLN A 647 -1.04 25.07 -23.94
C GLN A 647 0.07 24.04 -23.89
N VAL A 648 -0.06 22.98 -24.66
CA VAL A 648 0.92 21.90 -24.78
C VAL A 648 1.63 22.04 -26.11
N THR A 649 2.95 22.06 -26.08
CA THR A 649 3.81 21.88 -27.25
C THR A 649 4.23 20.42 -27.28
N ASP A 650 3.84 19.73 -28.34
CA ASP A 650 4.15 18.32 -28.55
C ASP A 650 4.43 18.09 -30.05
N GLY A 651 5.53 17.39 -30.33
CA GLY A 651 5.99 17.11 -31.69
C GLY A 651 5.22 16.01 -32.40
N LYS A 652 4.49 15.16 -31.67
CA LYS A 652 3.87 13.95 -32.22
C LYS A 652 2.58 13.58 -31.47
N GLN A 653 1.50 13.67 -32.23
CA GLN A 653 0.19 13.29 -31.74
C GLN A 653 0.11 11.80 -31.35
N GLY A 654 -0.32 11.56 -30.12
CA GLY A 654 -0.68 10.27 -29.58
C GLY A 654 -1.97 9.69 -30.14
N SER A 655 -2.36 8.55 -29.59
CA SER A 655 -3.53 7.79 -30.02
C SER A 655 -4.85 8.47 -29.66
N ALA A 656 -5.63 8.88 -30.66
CA ALA A 656 -7.01 9.30 -30.45
C ALA A 656 -7.87 8.13 -29.91
N LEU A 657 -8.33 8.23 -28.66
CA LEU A 657 -9.16 7.21 -28.02
C LEU A 657 -10.64 7.33 -28.43
N ASP A 658 -11.40 6.25 -28.31
CA ASP A 658 -12.85 6.29 -28.50
C ASP A 658 -13.48 7.17 -27.41
N PRO A 659 -14.52 7.98 -27.70
CA PRO A 659 -15.20 8.76 -26.66
C PRO A 659 -15.73 7.92 -25.48
N ALA A 660 -16.07 6.64 -25.69
CA ALA A 660 -16.45 5.73 -24.61
C ALA A 660 -15.27 5.33 -23.71
N ASP A 661 -14.04 5.57 -24.14
CA ASP A 661 -12.79 5.37 -23.41
C ASP A 661 -12.27 6.67 -22.76
N CYS A 662 -13.15 7.66 -22.57
CA CYS A 662 -12.76 8.96 -22.06
C CYS A 662 -12.11 8.90 -20.67
N LYS A 663 -12.44 7.89 -19.86
CA LYS A 663 -12.00 7.74 -18.47
C LYS A 663 -10.53 7.33 -18.26
N ARG A 664 -9.71 7.30 -19.31
CA ARG A 664 -8.34 6.74 -19.30
C ARG A 664 -7.31 7.73 -19.86
N HIS A 665 -7.39 8.99 -19.43
CA HIS A 665 -6.53 10.07 -19.92
C HIS A 665 -5.03 9.72 -19.88
N TRP A 666 -4.56 8.93 -18.90
CA TRP A 666 -3.16 8.51 -18.75
C TRP A 666 -2.58 7.64 -19.88
N ARG A 667 -3.41 7.17 -20.83
CA ARG A 667 -2.98 6.29 -21.94
C ARG A 667 -2.42 7.04 -23.14
N THR A 668 -2.72 8.33 -23.25
CA THR A 668 -2.34 9.15 -24.40
C THR A 668 -2.20 10.62 -23.98
N ASP A 669 -2.07 11.51 -24.95
CA ASP A 669 -1.95 12.94 -24.71
C ASP A 669 -3.18 13.45 -23.98
N SER A 670 -2.95 14.05 -22.83
CA SER A 670 -4.05 14.55 -22.00
C SER A 670 -3.61 15.58 -20.98
N VAL A 671 -4.60 16.26 -20.41
CA VAL A 671 -4.43 17.17 -19.28
C VAL A 671 -5.20 16.60 -18.10
N GLU A 672 -4.61 16.64 -16.89
CA GLU A 672 -5.33 16.41 -15.65
C GLU A 672 -5.25 17.67 -14.76
N ILE A 673 -6.37 18.07 -14.16
CA ILE A 673 -6.44 19.21 -13.24
C ILE A 673 -6.89 18.69 -11.88
N GLY A 674 -6.05 18.89 -10.85
CA GLY A 674 -6.34 18.56 -9.46
C GLY A 674 -6.62 19.80 -8.63
N LEU A 675 -7.70 19.80 -7.84
CA LEU A 675 -8.12 20.89 -6.97
C LEU A 675 -8.49 20.34 -5.58
N ASP A 676 -7.76 20.76 -4.57
CA ASP A 676 -8.14 20.61 -3.17
C ASP A 676 -8.71 21.94 -2.66
N PRO A 677 -10.04 22.06 -2.51
CA PRO A 677 -10.69 23.31 -2.12
C PRO A 677 -10.19 23.86 -0.78
N ARG A 678 -9.66 23.02 0.12
CA ARG A 678 -9.24 23.44 1.46
C ARG A 678 -7.73 23.59 1.61
N GLY A 679 -6.95 22.99 0.72
CA GLY A 679 -5.48 22.95 0.78
C GLY A 679 -4.96 22.31 2.06
N ASP A 680 -5.65 21.26 2.52
CA ASP A 680 -5.29 20.43 3.67
C ASP A 680 -5.60 18.94 3.46
N ALA A 681 -5.97 18.54 2.25
CA ALA A 681 -6.21 17.16 1.91
C ALA A 681 -4.90 16.36 2.02
N GLU A 682 -4.99 15.24 2.74
CA GLU A 682 -3.91 14.26 2.81
C GLU A 682 -3.89 13.36 1.58
N ASN A 683 -5.07 13.06 1.05
CA ASN A 683 -5.29 12.18 -0.09
C ASN A 683 -6.46 12.72 -0.91
N THR A 684 -6.68 12.13 -2.08
CA THR A 684 -7.62 12.66 -3.09
C THR A 684 -9.10 12.43 -2.79
N SER A 685 -9.45 11.72 -1.71
CA SER A 685 -10.87 11.46 -1.36
C SER A 685 -11.68 12.71 -1.02
N THR A 686 -11.04 13.85 -0.79
CA THR A 686 -11.69 15.14 -0.55
C THR A 686 -11.39 16.18 -1.63
N THR A 687 -10.82 15.75 -2.75
CA THR A 687 -10.43 16.63 -3.86
C THR A 687 -11.37 16.50 -5.05
N PHE A 688 -11.25 17.45 -5.99
CA PHE A 688 -11.77 17.35 -7.34
C PHE A 688 -10.60 17.09 -8.28
N LYS A 689 -10.68 16.07 -9.12
CA LYS A 689 -9.70 15.81 -10.17
C LYS A 689 -10.41 15.48 -11.45
N THR A 690 -9.95 16.06 -12.55
CA THR A 690 -10.51 15.81 -13.87
C THR A 690 -9.43 15.50 -14.89
N GLY A 691 -9.61 14.39 -15.61
CA GLY A 691 -8.84 14.05 -16.80
C GLY A 691 -9.54 14.62 -18.03
N ILE A 692 -8.75 15.05 -19.01
CA ILE A 692 -9.25 15.71 -20.23
C ILE A 692 -8.45 15.20 -21.43
N LEU A 693 -9.14 14.52 -22.34
CA LEU A 693 -8.60 14.22 -23.66
C LEU A 693 -8.83 15.44 -24.57
N PRO A 694 -7.78 16.04 -25.16
CA PRO A 694 -7.93 17.17 -26.08
C PRO A 694 -8.59 16.77 -27.40
N PHE A 695 -8.48 15.50 -27.79
CA PHE A 695 -9.10 14.97 -29.00
C PHE A 695 -9.48 13.50 -28.81
N THR A 696 -10.57 13.10 -29.44
CA THR A 696 -11.02 11.70 -29.51
C THR A 696 -11.14 11.24 -30.97
N ALA A 697 -11.25 9.93 -31.19
CA ALA A 697 -11.53 9.36 -32.51
C ALA A 697 -12.90 9.80 -33.06
N GLY A 698 -13.83 10.21 -32.19
CA GLY A 698 -15.11 10.82 -32.55
C GLY A 698 -15.04 12.31 -32.87
N GLY A 699 -13.89 12.95 -32.64
CA GLY A 699 -13.67 14.39 -32.77
C GLY A 699 -13.98 15.15 -31.48
N GLY A 700 -13.27 16.27 -31.27
CA GLY A 700 -13.41 17.14 -30.10
C GLY A 700 -12.88 16.52 -28.80
N PRO A 701 -12.90 17.30 -27.70
CA PRO A 701 -12.43 16.86 -26.40
C PRO A 701 -13.48 16.02 -25.67
N CYS A 702 -13.04 15.31 -24.65
CA CYS A 702 -13.92 14.71 -23.64
C CYS A 702 -13.24 14.81 -22.26
N PHE A 703 -14.01 14.63 -21.18
CA PHE A 703 -13.48 14.69 -19.82
C PHE A 703 -14.20 13.74 -18.85
N GLU A 704 -13.51 13.42 -17.77
CA GLU A 704 -13.95 12.58 -16.67
C GLU A 704 -13.49 13.15 -15.33
N ARG A 705 -14.02 12.61 -14.23
CA ARG A 705 -13.37 12.69 -12.92
C ARG A 705 -12.68 11.37 -12.59
N ASP A 706 -11.44 11.45 -12.13
CA ASP A 706 -10.62 10.26 -11.81
C ASP A 706 -9.96 10.38 -10.43
N ALA A 707 -9.85 9.25 -9.74
CA ALA A 707 -9.13 9.13 -8.49
C ALA A 707 -9.44 10.20 -7.42
N ASP A 708 -10.70 10.62 -7.29
CA ASP A 708 -11.12 11.73 -6.42
C ASP A 708 -12.42 11.44 -5.62
N ASN A 709 -12.99 12.47 -4.98
CA ASN A 709 -14.21 12.33 -4.16
C ASN A 709 -15.43 11.74 -4.90
N HIS A 710 -15.53 11.91 -6.23
CA HIS A 710 -16.69 11.47 -7.01
C HIS A 710 -16.28 11.13 -8.46
N GLN A 711 -15.45 10.10 -8.61
CA GLN A 711 -14.97 9.63 -9.90
C GLN A 711 -16.12 9.19 -10.84
N GLY A 712 -15.90 9.29 -12.16
CA GLY A 712 -16.82 8.82 -13.18
C GLY A 712 -16.93 9.77 -14.39
N PRO A 713 -17.84 9.49 -15.33
CA PRO A 713 -18.04 10.31 -16.52
C PRO A 713 -18.32 11.78 -16.17
N GLY A 714 -17.61 12.71 -16.82
CA GLY A 714 -17.64 14.13 -16.44
C GLY A 714 -19.04 14.76 -16.53
N ALA A 715 -19.85 14.38 -17.52
CA ALA A 715 -21.22 14.86 -17.65
C ALA A 715 -22.13 14.45 -16.47
N GLU A 716 -21.79 13.38 -15.75
CA GLU A 716 -22.53 12.91 -14.58
C GLU A 716 -21.96 13.47 -13.27
N THR A 717 -20.63 13.56 -13.18
CA THR A 717 -19.91 13.85 -11.93
C THR A 717 -19.42 15.29 -11.79
N ALA A 718 -19.41 16.05 -12.89
CA ALA A 718 -19.11 17.49 -12.98
C ALA A 718 -19.99 18.15 -14.08
N PRO A 719 -21.33 18.14 -13.95
CA PRO A 719 -22.24 18.57 -15.01
C PRO A 719 -22.15 20.06 -15.36
N GLY A 720 -21.52 20.89 -14.51
CA GLY A 720 -21.30 22.30 -14.78
C GLY A 720 -19.99 22.60 -15.50
N MET A 721 -19.09 21.62 -15.61
CA MET A 721 -17.80 21.77 -16.27
C MET A 721 -17.97 21.84 -17.79
N GLU A 722 -17.24 22.78 -18.40
CA GLU A 722 -17.19 22.96 -19.86
C GLU A 722 -15.74 22.80 -20.32
N VAL A 723 -15.53 22.12 -21.45
CA VAL A 723 -14.21 21.88 -22.04
C VAL A 723 -14.24 22.19 -23.53
N ALA A 724 -13.26 22.95 -23.99
CA ALA A 724 -12.94 23.13 -25.39
C ALA A 724 -11.47 22.81 -25.64
N SER A 725 -11.14 22.44 -26.87
CA SER A 725 -9.77 22.18 -27.28
C SER A 725 -9.52 22.63 -28.71
N SER A 726 -8.25 22.95 -29.00
CA SER A 726 -7.77 23.29 -30.33
C SER A 726 -6.54 22.44 -30.64
N VAL A 727 -6.57 21.75 -31.79
CA VAL A 727 -5.47 20.91 -32.28
C VAL A 727 -5.09 21.44 -33.67
N PRO A 728 -3.89 22.05 -33.83
CA PRO A 728 -3.48 22.63 -35.10
C PRO A 728 -3.21 21.57 -36.17
N SER A 729 -3.31 21.99 -37.43
CA SER A 729 -2.87 21.21 -38.59
C SER A 729 -1.89 22.07 -39.42
N PRO A 730 -0.60 21.67 -39.56
CA PRO A 730 0.02 20.44 -39.03
C PRO A 730 0.06 20.39 -37.49
N TYR A 731 0.15 19.17 -36.94
CA TYR A 731 0.22 18.96 -35.49
C TYR A 731 1.47 19.60 -34.89
N ALA A 732 1.28 20.26 -33.75
CA ALA A 732 2.34 20.92 -32.98
C ALA A 732 1.94 21.04 -31.50
N GLY A 733 1.23 20.03 -30.99
CA GLY A 733 0.60 20.00 -29.68
C GLY A 733 -0.87 20.40 -29.72
N TYR A 734 -1.38 20.98 -28.64
CA TYR A 734 -2.79 21.31 -28.49
C TYR A 734 -3.02 22.37 -27.40
N THR A 735 -4.20 22.97 -27.42
CA THR A 735 -4.70 23.83 -26.33
C THR A 735 -5.95 23.19 -25.73
N VAL A 736 -6.01 23.11 -24.40
CA VAL A 736 -7.20 22.74 -23.63
C VAL A 736 -7.64 23.96 -22.85
N GLU A 737 -8.93 24.27 -22.93
CA GLU A 737 -9.56 25.33 -22.15
C GLU A 737 -10.73 24.77 -21.38
N THR A 738 -10.77 25.04 -20.08
CA THR A 738 -11.82 24.53 -19.20
C THR A 738 -12.43 25.63 -18.35
N LYS A 739 -13.73 25.50 -18.11
CA LYS A 739 -14.45 26.19 -17.05
C LYS A 739 -14.88 25.16 -16.03
N ILE A 740 -14.49 25.36 -14.78
CA ILE A 740 -14.81 24.49 -13.64
C ILE A 740 -15.62 25.31 -12.64
N PRO A 741 -16.95 25.11 -12.55
CA PRO A 741 -17.74 25.74 -11.49
C PRO A 741 -17.26 25.32 -10.11
N LEU A 742 -17.08 26.28 -9.21
CA LEU A 742 -16.65 26.01 -7.84
C LEU A 742 -17.73 25.32 -7.00
N ALA A 743 -18.94 25.17 -7.55
CA ALA A 743 -20.02 24.36 -7.00
C ALA A 743 -19.83 22.84 -7.24
N ASP A 744 -19.03 22.45 -8.23
CA ASP A 744 -18.77 21.03 -8.56
C ASP A 744 -17.67 20.43 -7.68
N LEU A 745 -16.91 21.29 -6.98
CA LEU A 745 -15.91 20.86 -6.00
C LEU A 745 -16.59 20.29 -4.74
N PRO A 746 -15.94 19.33 -4.05
CA PRO A 746 -16.54 18.65 -2.90
C PRO A 746 -16.72 19.55 -1.68
N ALA A 747 -16.04 20.70 -1.62
CA ALA A 747 -16.19 21.69 -0.56
C ALA A 747 -15.95 23.11 -1.09
N ALA A 748 -16.37 24.10 -0.30
CA ALA A 748 -16.12 25.52 -0.55
C ALA A 748 -14.62 25.80 -0.60
N VAL A 749 -14.18 26.48 -1.67
CA VAL A 749 -12.79 26.92 -1.82
C VAL A 749 -12.39 27.87 -0.70
N ASP A 750 -11.24 27.63 -0.09
CA ASP A 750 -10.55 28.61 0.72
C ASP A 750 -9.76 29.55 -0.20
N PRO A 751 -10.15 30.82 -0.35
CA PRO A 751 -9.46 31.75 -1.24
C PRO A 751 -8.02 32.03 -0.81
N SER A 752 -7.62 31.68 0.41
CA SER A 752 -6.25 31.89 0.91
C SER A 752 -5.32 30.69 0.69
N ARG A 753 -5.86 29.52 0.33
CA ARG A 753 -5.11 28.26 0.37
C ARG A 753 -5.69 27.15 -0.49
N LEU A 754 -6.30 27.44 -1.64
CA LEU A 754 -6.64 26.41 -2.62
C LEU A 754 -5.35 25.66 -3.00
N ALA A 755 -5.28 24.34 -2.85
CA ALA A 755 -4.18 23.60 -3.46
C ALA A 755 -4.61 23.11 -4.85
N MET A 756 -3.71 23.25 -5.83
CA MET A 756 -3.97 23.01 -7.23
C MET A 756 -2.74 22.40 -7.90
N ASP A 757 -2.98 21.47 -8.80
CA ASP A 757 -1.97 21.00 -9.73
C ASP A 757 -2.55 20.82 -11.13
N ILE A 758 -1.69 20.95 -12.13
CA ILE A 758 -2.03 20.74 -13.54
C ILE A 758 -0.97 19.81 -14.10
N PHE A 759 -1.41 18.63 -14.51
CA PHE A 759 -0.57 17.60 -15.11
C PHE A 759 -0.82 17.56 -16.62
N VAL A 760 0.23 17.24 -17.36
CA VAL A 760 0.16 16.95 -18.79
C VAL A 760 0.79 15.58 -19.01
N TYR A 761 0.06 14.75 -19.72
CA TYR A 761 0.48 13.43 -20.15
C TYR A 761 0.83 13.54 -21.63
N ASP A 762 1.97 12.96 -21.97
CA ASP A 762 2.53 12.99 -23.31
C ASP A 762 2.85 11.53 -23.72
N SER A 763 2.40 11.18 -24.93
CA SER A 763 2.52 9.84 -25.47
C SER A 763 2.73 9.86 -26.97
N ASP A 764 3.98 9.61 -27.36
CA ASP A 764 4.36 9.36 -28.75
C ASP A 764 3.91 7.98 -29.25
N THR A 765 3.20 7.18 -28.45
CA THR A 765 2.89 5.79 -28.82
C THR A 765 1.54 5.66 -29.51
N THR A 766 1.47 4.67 -30.39
CA THR A 766 0.22 4.22 -31.01
C THR A 766 -0.40 3.02 -30.27
N ASP A 767 0.28 2.49 -29.26
CA ASP A 767 -0.15 1.32 -28.47
C ASP A 767 -0.92 1.70 -27.20
N ARG A 768 -1.22 3.00 -27.02
CA ARG A 768 -2.03 3.55 -25.91
C ARG A 768 -1.35 3.34 -24.54
N THR A 769 -0.03 3.44 -24.54
CA THR A 769 0.80 3.47 -23.34
C THR A 769 1.30 4.90 -23.10
N GLY A 770 1.01 5.45 -21.91
CA GLY A 770 1.55 6.75 -21.50
C GLY A 770 3.06 6.66 -21.31
N GLN A 771 3.80 7.71 -21.68
CA GLN A 771 5.26 7.69 -21.67
C GLN A 771 5.87 8.72 -20.72
N THR A 772 5.37 9.94 -20.80
CA THR A 772 5.96 11.09 -20.13
C THR A 772 4.87 11.83 -19.37
N ARG A 773 5.16 12.21 -18.12
CA ARG A 773 4.23 12.98 -17.30
C ARG A 773 4.93 14.20 -16.73
N ILE A 774 4.43 15.38 -17.11
CA ILE A 774 4.92 16.68 -16.67
C ILE A 774 3.84 17.42 -15.88
N GLY A 775 4.21 18.44 -15.10
CA GLY A 775 3.23 19.22 -14.34
C GLY A 775 3.78 20.46 -13.66
N TRP A 776 2.90 21.17 -12.95
CA TRP A 776 3.27 22.39 -12.20
C TRP A 776 4.05 22.05 -10.94
N SER A 777 3.49 21.15 -10.11
CA SER A 777 4.04 20.72 -8.83
C SER A 777 4.44 19.23 -8.89
N THR A 778 5.73 18.92 -8.90
CA THR A 778 6.19 17.59 -9.36
C THR A 778 6.92 16.75 -8.31
N TRP A 779 6.42 15.54 -8.04
CA TRP A 779 7.09 14.45 -7.30
C TRP A 779 6.60 13.10 -7.85
N GLY A 780 7.34 12.02 -7.60
CA GLY A 780 6.82 10.68 -7.84
C GLY A 780 5.54 10.45 -7.01
N GLY A 781 4.47 9.99 -7.66
CA GLY A 781 3.18 9.73 -7.01
C GLY A 781 2.35 10.98 -6.65
N VAL A 782 2.74 12.18 -7.12
CA VAL A 782 2.10 13.46 -6.76
C VAL A 782 0.59 13.54 -7.07
N GLN A 783 0.11 12.79 -8.06
CA GLN A 783 -1.30 12.71 -8.42
C GLN A 783 -2.19 12.16 -7.29
N GLY A 784 -1.60 11.45 -6.32
CA GLY A 784 -2.25 10.94 -5.12
C GLY A 784 -1.93 11.71 -3.83
N ASP A 785 -1.02 12.70 -3.88
CA ASP A 785 -0.46 13.44 -2.74
C ASP A 785 -0.88 14.93 -2.78
N PRO A 786 -2.16 15.29 -2.56
CA PRO A 786 -2.62 16.68 -2.68
C PRO A 786 -1.95 17.66 -1.71
N TYR A 787 -1.36 17.19 -0.61
CA TYR A 787 -0.53 18.02 0.28
C TYR A 787 0.75 18.58 -0.40
N ARG A 788 1.16 17.99 -1.54
CA ARG A 788 2.27 18.44 -2.42
C ARG A 788 1.80 19.26 -3.62
N TRP A 789 0.50 19.45 -3.83
CA TRP A 789 0.03 20.33 -4.91
C TRP A 789 0.42 21.79 -4.64
N GLY A 790 0.52 22.58 -5.71
CA GLY A 790 0.89 23.99 -5.64
C GLY A 790 -0.16 24.80 -4.89
N LEU A 791 0.25 25.85 -4.19
CA LEU A 791 -0.67 26.70 -3.42
C LEU A 791 -1.15 27.89 -4.24
N ALA A 792 -2.46 27.99 -4.44
CA ALA A 792 -3.12 29.08 -5.13
C ALA A 792 -3.94 29.95 -4.16
N THR A 793 -3.88 31.26 -4.37
CA THR A 793 -4.78 32.22 -3.72
C THR A 793 -5.75 32.81 -4.74
N LEU A 794 -6.97 33.16 -4.34
CA LEU A 794 -7.98 33.81 -5.17
C LEU A 794 -8.31 35.19 -4.58
N PRO A 795 -7.48 36.22 -4.80
CA PRO A 795 -7.72 37.55 -4.26
C PRO A 795 -9.08 38.10 -4.71
N GLY A 796 -9.90 38.56 -3.77
CA GLY A 796 -11.22 39.15 -4.04
C GLY A 796 -12.37 38.15 -4.17
N TYR A 797 -12.09 36.85 -4.30
CA TYR A 797 -13.13 35.82 -4.33
C TYR A 797 -13.69 35.56 -2.93
N THR A 798 -15.01 35.38 -2.84
CA THR A 798 -15.69 34.94 -1.62
C THR A 798 -16.66 33.81 -2.00
N PRO A 799 -16.55 32.61 -1.40
CA PRO A 799 -17.49 31.54 -1.67
C PRO A 799 -18.94 31.95 -1.40
N PRO A 800 -19.91 31.54 -2.24
CA PRO A 800 -21.33 31.78 -1.98
C PRO A 800 -21.75 31.34 -0.57
N PRO A 801 -22.60 32.12 0.13
CA PRO A 801 -23.05 31.77 1.47
C PRO A 801 -23.70 30.39 1.55
N GLY A 802 -23.34 29.61 2.57
CA GLY A 802 -23.92 28.30 2.83
C GLY A 802 -23.25 27.11 2.11
N ARG A 803 -22.23 27.34 1.27
CA ARG A 803 -21.45 26.22 0.69
C ARG A 803 -20.66 25.50 1.81
N PRO A 804 -20.76 24.16 1.94
CA PRO A 804 -20.07 23.41 3.00
C PRO A 804 -18.55 23.51 2.87
N THR A 805 -17.82 23.68 3.97
CA THR A 805 -16.34 23.65 4.01
C THR A 805 -15.78 22.25 4.25
N THR A 806 -16.65 21.26 4.38
CA THR A 806 -16.28 19.86 4.62
C THR A 806 -16.82 19.04 3.45
N ALA A 807 -15.94 18.22 2.86
CA ALA A 807 -16.31 17.32 1.78
C ALA A 807 -17.31 16.26 2.26
N PRO A 808 -18.29 15.84 1.44
CA PRO A 808 -19.06 14.65 1.71
C PRO A 808 -18.17 13.39 1.65
N PRO A 809 -18.61 12.25 2.24
CA PRO A 809 -17.91 10.98 2.04
C PRO A 809 -17.71 10.67 0.55
N PRO A 810 -16.56 10.12 0.15
CA PRO A 810 -16.28 9.84 -1.25
C PRO A 810 -17.23 8.76 -1.81
N VAL A 811 -17.59 8.91 -3.08
CA VAL A 811 -18.40 7.93 -3.82
C VAL A 811 -17.46 6.87 -4.39
N MET A 812 -17.28 5.79 -3.64
CA MET A 812 -16.37 4.71 -4.00
C MET A 812 -17.06 3.65 -4.89
N PRO A 813 -16.42 3.17 -5.96
CA PRO A 813 -16.79 1.91 -6.63
C PRO A 813 -16.64 0.77 -5.62
N LYS A 814 -17.71 -0.01 -5.46
CA LYS A 814 -17.74 -1.14 -4.52
C LYS A 814 -18.04 -2.48 -5.19
N THR A 815 -18.10 -2.47 -6.53
CA THR A 815 -18.46 -3.67 -7.29
C THR A 815 -17.21 -4.49 -7.53
N ALA A 816 -17.10 -5.62 -6.84
CA ALA A 816 -15.97 -6.52 -6.98
C ALA A 816 -16.21 -7.63 -8.03
N ALA A 817 -15.15 -8.11 -8.66
CA ALA A 817 -15.16 -9.38 -9.39
C ALA A 817 -15.28 -10.53 -8.38
N LEU A 818 -16.28 -11.40 -8.56
CA LEU A 818 -16.60 -12.47 -7.60
C LEU A 818 -16.00 -13.82 -8.00
N SER A 819 -15.47 -14.57 -7.04
CA SER A 819 -14.88 -15.90 -7.25
C SER A 819 -15.87 -16.92 -7.80
N VAL A 820 -17.16 -16.80 -7.50
CA VAL A 820 -18.24 -17.65 -8.07
C VAL A 820 -18.43 -17.43 -9.58
N ASN A 821 -17.88 -16.35 -10.12
CA ASN A 821 -17.91 -16.03 -11.55
C ASN A 821 -16.64 -16.45 -12.30
N SER A 822 -15.64 -17.00 -11.60
CA SER A 822 -14.39 -17.46 -12.20
C SER A 822 -14.33 -19.00 -12.25
N PRO A 823 -14.38 -19.64 -13.43
CA PRO A 823 -14.22 -21.09 -13.52
C PRO A 823 -12.86 -21.55 -12.98
N GLN A 824 -11.80 -20.75 -13.12
CA GLN A 824 -10.46 -21.07 -12.62
C GLN A 824 -10.43 -21.12 -11.08
N SER A 825 -10.99 -20.10 -10.42
CA SER A 825 -11.15 -20.09 -8.95
C SER A 825 -11.99 -21.29 -8.46
N ILE A 826 -13.08 -21.63 -9.17
CA ILE A 826 -13.92 -22.79 -8.84
C ILE A 826 -13.17 -24.11 -8.95
N ILE A 827 -12.41 -24.30 -10.03
CA ILE A 827 -11.62 -25.51 -10.27
C ILE A 827 -10.53 -25.65 -9.20
N GLN A 828 -9.84 -24.57 -8.86
CA GLN A 828 -8.85 -24.57 -7.78
C GLN A 828 -9.49 -24.93 -6.44
N ALA A 829 -10.57 -24.24 -6.04
CA ALA A 829 -11.27 -24.50 -4.78
C ALA A 829 -11.76 -25.96 -4.67
N ALA A 830 -12.20 -26.56 -5.79
CA ALA A 830 -12.57 -27.97 -5.83
C ALA A 830 -11.37 -28.91 -5.61
N ALA A 831 -10.17 -28.51 -6.04
CA ALA A 831 -8.93 -29.30 -5.93
C ALA A 831 -8.19 -29.10 -4.60
N THR A 832 -8.19 -27.89 -4.04
CA THR A 832 -7.50 -27.53 -2.80
C THR A 832 -8.37 -27.70 -1.55
N HIS A 833 -9.70 -27.74 -1.74
CA HIS A 833 -10.70 -27.68 -0.67
C HIS A 833 -10.68 -26.40 0.16
N VAL A 834 -10.04 -25.35 -0.35
CA VAL A 834 -10.15 -23.98 0.17
C VAL A 834 -11.42 -23.37 -0.42
N PRO A 835 -12.39 -22.89 0.40
CA PRO A 835 -13.59 -22.27 -0.11
C PRO A 835 -13.30 -20.96 -0.87
N LEU A 836 -14.18 -20.61 -1.82
CA LEU A 836 -14.03 -19.39 -2.61
C LEU A 836 -14.03 -18.15 -1.72
N ALA A 837 -13.31 -17.11 -2.18
CA ALA A 837 -13.21 -15.81 -1.52
C ALA A 837 -12.58 -15.84 -0.11
N ALA A 838 -11.81 -16.90 0.22
CA ALA A 838 -11.43 -17.31 1.58
C ALA A 838 -12.61 -17.20 2.58
N GLY A 839 -13.81 -17.54 2.09
CA GLY A 839 -15.03 -17.58 2.86
C GLY A 839 -15.18 -18.89 3.63
N PRO A 840 -16.25 -19.05 4.42
CA PRO A 840 -16.55 -20.33 5.05
C PRO A 840 -16.94 -21.37 4.00
N ALA A 841 -16.69 -22.64 4.29
CA ALA A 841 -17.29 -23.75 3.53
C ALA A 841 -18.82 -23.77 3.73
N ALA A 842 -19.55 -24.14 2.69
CA ALA A 842 -20.99 -24.35 2.83
C ALA A 842 -21.27 -25.46 3.86
N PRO A 843 -22.25 -25.29 4.76
CA PRO A 843 -22.57 -26.30 5.75
C PRO A 843 -23.13 -27.55 5.07
N ALA A 844 -22.92 -28.72 5.69
CA ALA A 844 -23.40 -30.00 5.15
C ALA A 844 -24.93 -30.06 4.95
N SER A 845 -25.70 -29.19 5.61
CA SER A 845 -27.15 -29.07 5.41
C SER A 845 -27.54 -28.31 4.15
N ASP A 846 -26.64 -27.46 3.62
CA ASP A 846 -26.89 -26.55 2.50
C ASP A 846 -25.69 -26.60 1.54
N THR A 847 -25.39 -27.79 1.04
CA THR A 847 -24.33 -28.05 0.05
C THR A 847 -24.85 -28.82 -1.16
N VAL A 848 -24.03 -28.93 -2.21
CA VAL A 848 -24.33 -29.66 -3.45
C VAL A 848 -23.29 -30.72 -3.76
N ARG A 849 -23.71 -31.74 -4.52
CA ARG A 849 -22.80 -32.68 -5.18
C ARG A 849 -23.34 -33.10 -6.54
N ILE A 850 -22.46 -33.44 -7.47
CA ILE A 850 -22.87 -34.05 -8.75
C ILE A 850 -23.35 -35.49 -8.48
N ALA A 851 -24.53 -35.83 -9.00
CA ALA A 851 -25.18 -37.12 -8.88
C ALA A 851 -25.12 -37.92 -10.19
N GLY A 852 -24.08 -38.76 -10.32
CA GLY A 852 -23.77 -39.51 -11.54
C GLY A 852 -22.66 -38.85 -12.35
N ARG A 853 -22.49 -39.24 -13.61
CA ARG A 853 -21.52 -38.62 -14.52
C ARG A 853 -22.20 -37.54 -15.37
N PRO A 854 -21.57 -36.37 -15.58
CA PRO A 854 -22.00 -35.44 -16.62
C PRO A 854 -22.05 -36.15 -17.98
N THR A 855 -23.03 -35.80 -18.80
CA THR A 855 -23.22 -36.37 -20.14
C THR A 855 -23.09 -35.26 -21.17
N VAL A 856 -22.19 -35.44 -22.13
CA VAL A 856 -22.04 -34.53 -23.27
C VAL A 856 -22.94 -35.02 -24.40
N LYS A 857 -23.88 -34.21 -24.84
CA LYS A 857 -24.78 -34.51 -25.97
C LYS A 857 -25.28 -33.23 -26.61
N ASP A 858 -25.41 -33.22 -27.93
CA ASP A 858 -26.05 -32.13 -28.69
C ASP A 858 -25.44 -30.73 -28.39
N GLY A 859 -24.12 -30.65 -28.28
CA GLY A 859 -23.40 -29.38 -28.03
C GLY A 859 -23.46 -28.88 -26.58
N SER A 860 -23.97 -29.68 -25.64
CA SER A 860 -24.15 -29.29 -24.24
C SER A 860 -23.73 -30.39 -23.26
N VAL A 861 -23.39 -29.97 -22.05
CA VAL A 861 -23.18 -30.83 -20.89
C VAL A 861 -24.45 -30.84 -20.06
N THR A 862 -25.02 -32.02 -19.83
CA THR A 862 -26.14 -32.24 -18.90
C THR A 862 -25.67 -33.03 -17.68
N PHE A 863 -26.01 -32.57 -16.49
CA PHE A 863 -25.62 -33.20 -15.23
C PHE A 863 -26.71 -33.00 -14.18
N ARG A 864 -26.67 -33.82 -13.12
CA ARG A 864 -27.60 -33.71 -11.99
C ARG A 864 -26.88 -33.18 -10.76
N LEU A 865 -27.39 -32.12 -10.17
CA LEU A 865 -26.94 -31.61 -8.88
C LEU A 865 -27.89 -32.09 -7.79
N ARG A 866 -27.38 -32.79 -6.79
CA ARG A 866 -28.11 -33.09 -5.57
C ARG A 866 -27.77 -32.03 -4.52
N ALA A 867 -28.72 -31.13 -4.26
CA ALA A 867 -28.65 -30.11 -3.23
C ALA A 867 -29.30 -30.62 -1.93
N THR A 868 -28.66 -30.34 -0.80
CA THR A 868 -29.15 -30.69 0.55
C THR A 868 -29.98 -29.56 1.18
N GLY A 869 -29.82 -28.33 0.69
CA GLY A 869 -30.53 -27.13 1.12
C GLY A 869 -30.58 -26.09 0.00
N PRO A 870 -31.16 -24.90 0.27
CA PRO A 870 -31.30 -23.84 -0.72
C PRO A 870 -29.98 -23.12 -1.01
N GLY A 871 -29.84 -22.57 -2.21
CA GLY A 871 -28.71 -21.72 -2.62
C GLY A 871 -28.64 -21.50 -4.13
N VAL A 872 -27.60 -20.83 -4.59
CA VAL A 872 -27.41 -20.49 -6.01
C VAL A 872 -26.24 -21.28 -6.59
N ALA A 873 -26.48 -22.03 -7.65
CA ALA A 873 -25.44 -22.74 -8.39
C ALA A 873 -24.99 -21.95 -9.62
N TYR A 874 -23.67 -21.77 -9.76
CA TYR A 874 -23.00 -21.18 -10.90
C TYR A 874 -22.22 -22.27 -11.61
N ALA A 875 -22.67 -22.68 -12.79
CA ALA A 875 -22.06 -23.76 -13.55
C ALA A 875 -21.42 -23.24 -14.84
N TYR A 876 -20.21 -23.68 -15.11
CA TYR A 876 -19.41 -23.32 -16.27
C TYR A 876 -18.89 -24.57 -16.97
N VAL A 877 -18.85 -24.55 -18.29
CA VAL A 877 -18.04 -25.46 -19.10
C VAL A 877 -16.86 -24.68 -19.61
N TRP A 878 -15.65 -25.11 -19.24
CA TRP A 878 -14.41 -24.35 -19.45
C TRP A 878 -13.28 -25.25 -19.96
N ASP A 879 -12.62 -24.86 -21.04
CA ASP A 879 -11.48 -25.57 -21.64
C ASP A 879 -10.24 -24.67 -21.85
N GLY A 880 -10.23 -23.52 -21.19
CA GLY A 880 -9.34 -22.39 -21.46
C GLY A 880 -10.16 -21.13 -21.69
N GLU A 881 -11.33 -21.29 -22.32
CA GLU A 881 -12.35 -20.26 -22.48
C GLU A 881 -13.69 -20.71 -21.88
N ILE A 882 -14.59 -19.77 -21.61
CA ILE A 882 -15.95 -20.11 -21.15
C ILE A 882 -16.78 -20.52 -22.36
N LEU A 883 -16.98 -21.83 -22.55
CA LEU A 883 -17.83 -22.37 -23.61
C LEU A 883 -19.33 -22.20 -23.32
N GLY A 884 -19.68 -22.15 -22.04
CA GLY A 884 -21.04 -21.93 -21.59
C GLY A 884 -21.13 -21.72 -20.10
N ARG A 885 -22.17 -20.99 -19.68
CA ARG A 885 -22.47 -20.73 -18.27
C ARG A 885 -23.96 -20.84 -17.98
N ARG A 886 -24.29 -21.23 -16.76
CA ARG A 886 -25.67 -21.26 -16.26
C ARG A 886 -25.70 -20.92 -14.77
N THR A 887 -26.58 -20.03 -14.39
CA THR A 887 -26.92 -19.75 -12.98
C THR A 887 -28.30 -20.29 -12.67
N VAL A 888 -28.44 -21.02 -11.57
CA VAL A 888 -29.69 -21.69 -11.19
C VAL A 888 -29.91 -21.59 -9.69
N ASP A 889 -31.08 -21.10 -9.28
CA ASP A 889 -31.55 -21.21 -7.90
C ASP A 889 -31.97 -22.64 -7.60
N LEU A 890 -31.42 -23.22 -6.54
CA LEU A 890 -31.71 -24.58 -6.12
C LEU A 890 -32.42 -24.58 -4.77
N GLY A 891 -33.44 -25.42 -4.63
CA GLY A 891 -33.92 -25.92 -3.34
C GLY A 891 -33.32 -27.28 -3.01
N ALA A 892 -33.62 -27.84 -1.84
CA ALA A 892 -33.23 -29.21 -1.51
C ALA A 892 -33.83 -30.21 -2.54
N GLY A 893 -33.04 -31.14 -3.05
CA GLY A 893 -33.48 -32.11 -4.06
C GLY A 893 -32.44 -32.41 -5.13
N THR A 894 -32.86 -33.10 -6.19
CA THR A 894 -32.02 -33.35 -7.37
C THR A 894 -32.52 -32.51 -8.54
N HIS A 895 -31.62 -31.74 -9.13
CA HIS A 895 -31.90 -30.82 -10.22
C HIS A 895 -31.06 -31.18 -11.43
N THR A 896 -31.69 -31.24 -12.60
CA THR A 896 -30.98 -31.42 -13.87
C THR A 896 -30.58 -30.05 -14.40
N VAL A 897 -29.29 -29.87 -14.68
CA VAL A 897 -28.72 -28.65 -15.23
C VAL A 897 -28.07 -28.97 -16.57
N THR A 898 -28.31 -28.11 -17.56
CA THR A 898 -27.71 -28.19 -18.88
C THR A 898 -26.96 -26.89 -19.17
N VAL A 899 -25.71 -27.00 -19.60
CA VAL A 899 -24.81 -25.89 -19.90
C VAL A 899 -24.22 -26.10 -21.30
N PRO A 900 -24.17 -25.07 -22.17
CA PRO A 900 -23.51 -25.18 -23.47
C PRO A 900 -22.03 -25.56 -23.33
N GLY A 901 -21.49 -26.30 -24.32
CA GLY A 901 -20.10 -26.74 -24.37
C GLY A 901 -19.96 -28.26 -24.41
N THR A 902 -18.81 -28.74 -24.90
CA THR A 902 -18.59 -30.18 -25.17
C THR A 902 -17.24 -30.73 -24.70
N SER A 903 -16.33 -29.88 -24.22
CA SER A 903 -14.94 -30.21 -23.89
C SER A 903 -14.52 -29.56 -22.57
N GLY A 904 -13.36 -29.99 -22.06
CA GLY A 904 -12.73 -29.39 -20.89
C GLY A 904 -13.30 -29.87 -19.55
N THR A 905 -13.57 -28.92 -18.67
CA THR A 905 -13.97 -29.14 -17.28
C THR A 905 -15.31 -28.47 -17.00
N LEU A 906 -16.23 -29.22 -16.41
CA LEU A 906 -17.41 -28.67 -15.76
C LEU A 906 -17.01 -28.15 -14.38
N ALA A 907 -17.12 -26.84 -14.17
CA ALA A 907 -16.88 -26.18 -12.89
C ALA A 907 -18.20 -25.69 -12.29
N VAL A 908 -18.49 -26.04 -11.04
CA VAL A 908 -19.72 -25.62 -10.34
C VAL A 908 -19.38 -25.01 -9.00
N ALA A 909 -19.71 -23.74 -8.80
CA ALA A 909 -19.80 -23.13 -7.48
C ALA A 909 -21.24 -23.20 -6.97
N PHE A 910 -21.40 -23.35 -5.66
CA PHE A 910 -22.67 -23.22 -4.98
C PHE A 910 -22.53 -22.27 -3.80
N ALA A 911 -23.24 -21.15 -3.86
CA ALA A 911 -23.39 -20.21 -2.76
C ALA A 911 -24.60 -20.65 -1.92
N ALA A 912 -24.34 -21.13 -0.71
CA ALA A 912 -25.38 -21.68 0.16
C ALA A 912 -26.26 -20.58 0.75
N GLY A 913 -27.56 -20.85 0.91
CA GLY A 913 -28.50 -19.90 1.52
C GLY A 913 -28.17 -19.56 2.98
N LYS A 914 -27.48 -20.46 3.70
CA LYS A 914 -26.94 -20.23 5.05
C LYS A 914 -25.52 -19.63 5.09
N GLY A 915 -24.97 -19.27 3.94
CA GLY A 915 -23.61 -18.76 3.80
C GLY A 915 -22.57 -19.85 3.54
N GLY A 916 -21.45 -19.41 2.96
CA GLY A 916 -20.34 -20.26 2.53
C GLY A 916 -20.50 -20.86 1.15
N THR A 917 -19.43 -21.47 0.64
CA THR A 917 -19.38 -22.01 -0.73
C THR A 917 -19.00 -23.48 -0.79
N THR A 918 -19.45 -24.17 -1.83
CA THR A 918 -18.95 -25.49 -2.25
C THR A 918 -18.57 -25.41 -3.72
N SER A 919 -17.39 -25.95 -4.05
CA SER A 919 -16.88 -26.01 -5.42
C SER A 919 -16.74 -27.44 -5.89
N ILE A 920 -17.12 -27.71 -7.12
CA ILE A 920 -17.04 -29.03 -7.76
C ILE A 920 -16.43 -28.86 -9.15
N ALA A 921 -15.48 -29.73 -9.50
CA ALA A 921 -14.93 -29.83 -10.84
C ALA A 921 -15.09 -31.26 -11.37
N ALA A 922 -15.44 -31.41 -12.65
CA ALA A 922 -15.53 -32.70 -13.33
C ALA A 922 -15.02 -32.60 -14.77
N GLY A 923 -14.06 -33.45 -15.15
CA GLY A 923 -13.60 -33.56 -16.53
C GLY A 923 -14.69 -34.11 -17.46
N LEU A 924 -14.74 -33.61 -18.69
CA LEU A 924 -15.76 -33.94 -19.70
C LEU A 924 -15.27 -34.92 -20.77
N GLY A 925 -14.15 -35.61 -20.52
CA GLY A 925 -13.53 -36.62 -21.41
C GLY A 925 -13.05 -37.83 -20.65
#